data_AF-C9SJ22-F1
#
_entry.id   AF-C9SJ22-F1
#
_cell.length_a   1.000
_cell.length_b   1.000
_cell.length_c   1.000
_cell.angle_alpha   90.00
_cell.angle_beta   90.00
_cell.angle_gamma   90.00
#
_symmetry.space_group_name_H-M   'P 1'
#
loop_
_entity.id
_entity.type
_entity.pdbx_description
1 polymer ?
#
loop_
_entity_poly.entity_id
_entity_poly.type
_entity_poly.pdbx_seq_one_letter_code
_entity_poly.pdbx_strand_id
1 'polypeptide(L)'
;MIPKTMISNEVYLLPLNDDGSPQIAGEYIYLAPKNNEPVTIRFAIEGTSSVCRHGSLWVNIPDQGAEFRRDKFREFKLVPDFNRTIEISIPIFQAGAYAFYTTYAELPDLAAELSSKPETETTHKKTPLYYIDVAPRLSLDGRPLPLPALSIYSVISKFMGKYPTDWERHLRGISDRGYNMIHFTPLQVRGASNSPYSLYDQLGWDPDCFPGGEKDVQGMVDSLEKNHSLLSLTDIVLNHTAHNSKWLQEHPDSGYNLVTAPWLESAWLLDTKLLELSANLEKLGLPTDLKSNDDLVKVMDAIKKQVIAEIRLWEYYAIDVERDVDAAVDAWVADKVEFPESSVGADGVLGLKEAPQKEQAQFLIKNGLLNKNRLGERFRRRVKPEVAAGLLSAIFGRYEGNSGPTPDQAAAKTKILAVLDEVNLPFYKEYDDEVAVILDQLFNRIKYCRLDEHGPKMGPINEKNPLIESYFTRLPENATTSKHKKEELSLANNGWVWAGNALIDNAGPDSRVYLRREVIVWGDCVKLRYGSGPKDSPFLWDYMTKYARMLAKYFAGFRIDNCHSTPLHVAEHILDEARRVRPDLYVVAELFSGSEEMDYVFVKRLGLSSLIREAMQAWSTGELSRLVHRHGGRPIGSFEVDELSRADPKSPASPPRSPGETTNDHSQSSREIVRKIKPVPVHALFMDCTHDNETPVQKAIYESRCPMQPW
;
A
#
# COMPACT_ATOMS: atom_id res chain seq x y z
N MET A 1 38.39 10.25 44.10
CA MET A 1 36.95 9.93 43.98
C MET A 1 36.59 10.03 42.51
N ILE A 2 36.25 8.90 41.89
CA ILE A 2 35.67 8.88 40.54
C ILE A 2 34.28 9.53 40.66
N PRO A 3 33.89 10.49 39.79
CA PRO A 3 32.55 11.06 39.84
C PRO A 3 31.53 9.94 39.67
N LYS A 4 30.55 9.84 40.57
CA LYS A 4 29.40 8.94 40.40
C LYS A 4 28.64 9.42 39.16
N THR A 5 28.69 8.67 38.06
CA THR A 5 27.84 8.89 36.90
C THR A 5 26.39 8.63 37.32
N MET A 6 25.58 9.68 37.46
CA MET A 6 24.13 9.55 37.59
C MET A 6 23.58 9.12 36.22
N ILE A 7 23.02 7.92 36.14
CA ILE A 7 22.27 7.47 34.97
C ILE A 7 20.86 8.05 35.12
N SER A 8 20.46 8.97 34.23
CA SER A 8 19.08 9.46 34.19
C SER A 8 18.27 8.60 33.23
N ASN A 9 17.25 7.92 33.72
CA ASN A 9 16.31 7.20 32.87
C ASN A 9 15.24 8.18 32.37
N GLU A 10 15.18 8.39 31.05
CA GLU A 10 14.08 9.13 30.43
C GLU A 10 12.86 8.21 30.31
N VAL A 11 11.78 8.61 30.98
CA VAL A 11 10.52 7.89 31.01
C VAL A 11 9.47 8.72 30.29
N TYR A 12 8.79 8.17 29.30
CA TYR A 12 7.70 8.81 28.58
C TYR A 12 6.37 8.25 29.10
N LEU A 13 5.58 9.11 29.74
CA LEU A 13 4.28 8.76 30.27
C LEU A 13 3.25 8.70 29.12
N LEU A 14 2.60 7.55 28.97
CA LEU A 14 1.51 7.28 28.05
C LEU A 14 0.23 6.96 28.83
N PRO A 15 -0.63 7.95 29.10
CA PRO A 15 -1.94 7.70 29.69
C PRO A 15 -2.86 7.01 28.69
N LEU A 16 -3.65 6.05 29.15
CA LEU A 16 -4.72 5.41 28.37
C LEU A 16 -6.09 5.87 28.88
N ASN A 17 -7.04 6.03 27.95
CA ASN A 17 -8.44 6.27 28.23
C ASN A 17 -9.12 4.99 28.76
N ASP A 18 -10.38 5.13 29.19
CA ASP A 18 -11.16 4.02 29.77
C ASP A 18 -11.39 2.85 28.79
N ASP A 19 -11.38 3.13 27.49
CA ASP A 19 -11.52 2.15 26.41
C ASP A 19 -10.19 1.53 25.97
N GLY A 20 -9.08 1.89 26.64
CA GLY A 20 -7.72 1.44 26.32
C GLY A 20 -7.04 2.19 25.16
N SER A 21 -7.69 3.21 24.59
CA SER A 21 -7.08 4.08 23.58
C SER A 21 -6.04 5.02 24.20
N PRO A 22 -4.98 5.41 23.48
CA PRO A 22 -4.01 6.37 23.99
C PRO A 22 -4.64 7.75 24.16
N GLN A 23 -4.44 8.37 25.32
CA GLN A 23 -4.90 9.73 25.60
C GLN A 23 -3.95 10.77 24.98
N ILE A 24 -3.78 10.71 23.66
CA ILE A 24 -2.95 11.61 22.86
C ILE A 24 -3.75 12.08 21.66
N ALA A 25 -3.76 13.39 21.42
CA ALA A 25 -4.46 13.96 20.27
C ALA A 25 -3.91 13.36 18.96
N GLY A 26 -4.79 12.83 18.13
CA GLY A 26 -4.45 12.19 16.85
C GLY A 26 -3.87 10.77 16.97
N GLU A 27 -3.78 10.20 18.18
CA GLU A 27 -3.27 8.84 18.45
C GLU A 27 -1.85 8.53 17.93
N TYR A 28 -1.12 9.54 17.44
CA TYR A 28 0.23 9.38 16.93
C TYR A 28 1.24 9.50 18.06
N ILE A 29 1.83 8.36 18.44
CA ILE A 29 2.81 8.27 19.52
C ILE A 29 4.20 8.21 18.90
N TYR A 30 4.95 9.31 18.98
CA TYR A 30 6.31 9.40 18.47
C TYR A 30 7.30 9.75 19.58
N LEU A 31 8.32 8.91 19.72
CA LEU A 31 9.39 9.05 20.69
C LEU A 31 10.71 9.32 19.95
N ALA A 32 11.34 10.45 20.24
CA ALA A 32 12.66 10.81 19.71
C ALA A 32 13.70 10.81 20.85
N PRO A 33 14.48 9.73 21.01
CA PRO A 33 15.53 9.65 22.02
C PRO A 33 16.60 10.73 21.80
N LYS A 34 17.11 11.33 22.89
CA LYS A 34 18.15 12.39 22.82
C LYS A 34 19.59 11.88 22.80
N ASN A 35 19.79 10.65 23.25
CA ASN A 35 21.09 10.00 23.39
C ASN A 35 20.97 8.55 22.90
N ASN A 36 21.93 7.69 23.20
CA ASN A 36 21.89 6.26 22.84
C ASN A 36 21.33 5.37 23.95
N GLU A 37 20.83 5.95 25.05
CA GLU A 37 20.28 5.18 26.16
C GLU A 37 18.85 4.70 25.86
N PRO A 38 18.44 3.53 26.35
CA PRO A 38 17.07 3.04 26.18
C PRO A 38 16.05 4.06 26.69
N VAL A 39 14.95 4.24 25.94
CA VAL A 39 13.81 5.06 26.40
C VAL A 39 12.81 4.14 27.07
N THR A 40 12.21 4.58 28.17
CA THR A 40 11.16 3.80 28.85
C THR A 40 9.80 4.40 28.53
N ILE A 41 8.87 3.60 28.00
CA ILE A 41 7.47 4.01 27.94
C ILE A 41 6.74 3.52 29.20
N ARG A 42 6.01 4.41 29.85
CA ARG A 42 5.20 4.10 31.03
C ARG A 42 3.73 4.23 30.69
N PHE A 43 3.05 3.10 30.52
CA PHE A 43 1.61 3.06 30.38
C PHE A 43 0.98 3.41 31.74
N ALA A 44 0.08 4.39 31.74
CA ALA A 44 -0.67 4.81 32.92
C ALA A 44 -2.15 4.54 32.67
N ILE A 45 -2.72 3.61 33.44
CA ILE A 45 -4.10 3.13 33.28
C ILE A 45 -4.82 3.35 34.61
N GLU A 46 -5.97 4.01 34.60
CA GLU A 46 -6.75 4.17 35.83
C GLU A 46 -7.18 2.80 36.35
N GLY A 47 -6.92 2.49 37.63
CA GLY A 47 -7.14 1.14 38.14
C GLY A 47 -8.62 0.72 38.22
N THR A 48 -9.55 1.68 38.08
CA THR A 48 -11.00 1.46 37.93
C THR A 48 -11.46 1.35 36.47
N SER A 49 -10.53 1.43 35.52
CA SER A 49 -10.89 1.45 34.11
C SER A 49 -11.58 0.15 33.67
N SER A 50 -12.52 0.27 32.72
CA SER A 50 -13.23 -0.83 32.08
C SER A 50 -12.27 -1.88 31.53
N VAL A 51 -11.13 -1.47 30.96
CA VAL A 51 -10.13 -2.41 30.44
C VAL A 51 -9.41 -3.23 31.51
N CYS A 52 -9.52 -2.87 32.79
CA CYS A 52 -8.90 -3.63 33.90
C CYS A 52 -9.71 -4.88 34.27
N ARG A 53 -10.99 -4.99 33.88
CA ARG A 53 -11.83 -6.16 34.19
C ARG A 53 -11.33 -7.40 33.45
N HIS A 54 -10.67 -8.31 34.17
CA HIS A 54 -9.91 -9.43 33.58
C HIS A 54 -8.98 -8.97 32.46
N GLY A 55 -8.42 -7.77 32.64
CA GLY A 55 -7.68 -7.01 31.65
C GLY A 55 -6.26 -7.53 31.43
N SER A 56 -5.74 -7.36 30.22
CA SER A 56 -4.32 -7.55 29.93
C SER A 56 -3.87 -6.57 28.86
N LEU A 57 -2.73 -5.92 29.10
CA LEU A 57 -2.03 -5.10 28.12
C LEU A 57 -1.06 -5.99 27.34
N TRP A 58 -1.14 -5.95 26.02
CA TRP A 58 -0.30 -6.70 25.11
C TRP A 58 0.59 -5.74 24.34
N VAL A 59 1.90 -5.97 24.36
CA VAL A 59 2.89 -5.13 23.64
C VAL A 59 3.85 -6.00 22.84
N ASN A 60 4.21 -5.60 21.62
CA ASN A 60 5.22 -6.32 20.82
C ASN A 60 6.64 -5.76 20.96
N ILE A 61 6.87 -4.90 21.95
CA ILE A 61 8.21 -4.39 22.30
C ILE A 61 9.04 -5.57 22.84
N PRO A 62 10.20 -5.90 22.24
CA PRO A 62 11.01 -7.03 22.66
C PRO A 62 11.77 -6.75 23.96
N ASP A 63 12.17 -7.82 24.65
CA ASP A 63 13.14 -7.73 25.75
C ASP A 63 14.54 -7.37 25.24
N GLN A 64 15.42 -6.94 26.15
CA GLN A 64 16.79 -6.61 25.81
C GLN A 64 17.49 -7.80 25.12
N GLY A 65 18.02 -7.57 23.92
CA GLY A 65 18.69 -8.61 23.13
C GLY A 65 17.76 -9.59 22.41
N ALA A 66 16.44 -9.50 22.59
CA ALA A 66 15.48 -10.28 21.83
C ALA A 66 15.22 -9.63 20.45
N GLU A 67 15.06 -10.46 19.43
CA GLU A 67 14.71 -10.01 18.09
C GLU A 67 13.26 -9.53 18.02
N PHE A 68 13.02 -8.39 17.35
CA PHE A 68 11.68 -7.91 17.08
C PHE A 68 10.92 -8.83 16.09
N ARG A 69 9.71 -9.20 16.47
CA ARG A 69 8.75 -9.96 15.65
C ARG A 69 7.38 -9.31 15.80
N ARG A 70 6.84 -8.78 14.71
CA ARG A 70 5.63 -7.95 14.70
C ARG A 70 4.40 -8.67 15.30
N ASP A 71 4.35 -9.98 15.13
CA ASP A 71 3.30 -10.89 15.59
C ASP A 71 3.48 -11.38 17.05
N LYS A 72 4.64 -11.13 17.67
CA LYS A 72 4.96 -11.61 19.01
C LYS A 72 4.66 -10.54 20.07
N PHE A 73 3.60 -10.74 20.83
CA PHE A 73 3.20 -9.87 21.93
C PHE A 73 3.53 -10.46 23.30
N ARG A 74 3.88 -9.60 24.25
CA ARG A 74 4.06 -9.92 25.67
C ARG A 74 2.87 -9.43 26.47
N GLU A 75 2.41 -10.27 27.39
CA GLU A 75 1.25 -10.00 28.23
C GLU A 75 1.64 -9.34 29.55
N PHE A 76 0.92 -8.29 29.92
CA PHE A 76 0.99 -7.64 31.22
C PHE A 76 -0.41 -7.62 31.83
N LYS A 77 -0.63 -8.42 32.89
CA LYS A 77 -1.94 -8.51 33.56
C LYS A 77 -2.29 -7.18 34.22
N LEU A 78 -3.52 -6.71 33.99
CA LEU A 78 -4.07 -5.53 34.65
C LEU A 78 -4.79 -5.99 35.91
N VAL A 79 -4.27 -5.60 37.07
CA VAL A 79 -4.88 -5.88 38.37
C VAL A 79 -5.65 -4.62 38.80
N PRO A 80 -7.00 -4.66 38.85
CA PRO A 80 -7.78 -3.49 39.23
C PRO A 80 -7.37 -2.94 40.60
N ASP A 81 -7.24 -1.62 40.70
CA ASP A 81 -6.96 -0.91 41.95
C ASP A 81 -7.82 0.36 42.01
N PHE A 82 -8.77 0.41 42.94
CA PHE A 82 -9.68 1.55 43.08
C PHE A 82 -9.01 2.83 43.61
N ASN A 83 -7.75 2.74 44.06
CA ASN A 83 -7.07 3.84 44.74
C ASN A 83 -5.86 4.36 43.96
N ARG A 84 -5.43 3.67 42.90
CA ARG A 84 -4.16 3.96 42.21
C ARG A 84 -4.26 3.77 40.70
N THR A 85 -3.46 4.56 40.00
CA THR A 85 -3.15 4.32 38.59
C THR A 85 -2.19 3.15 38.48
N ILE A 86 -2.48 2.21 37.58
CA ILE A 86 -1.60 1.11 37.21
C ILE A 86 -0.52 1.68 36.29
N GLU A 87 0.74 1.55 36.70
CA GLU A 87 1.89 1.98 35.91
C GLU A 87 2.69 0.76 35.41
N ILE A 88 2.76 0.58 34.09
CA ILE A 88 3.57 -0.47 33.45
C ILE A 88 4.68 0.20 32.66
N SER A 89 5.93 0.05 33.12
CA SER A 89 7.11 0.63 32.49
C SER A 89 7.83 -0.40 31.64
N ILE A 90 7.98 -0.12 30.35
CA ILE A 90 8.60 -1.00 29.36
C ILE A 90 9.78 -0.27 28.70
N PRO A 91 11.02 -0.76 28.86
CA PRO A 91 12.17 -0.20 28.17
C PRO A 91 12.16 -0.55 26.68
N ILE A 92 12.53 0.41 25.84
CA ILE A 92 12.67 0.28 24.40
C ILE A 92 14.13 0.52 24.03
N PHE A 93 14.75 -0.52 23.48
CA PHE A 93 16.19 -0.55 23.19
C PHE A 93 16.52 -0.15 21.75
N GLN A 94 15.59 -0.29 20.82
CA GLN A 94 15.80 -0.10 19.38
C GLN A 94 14.73 0.81 18.79
N ALA A 95 15.08 1.51 17.71
CA ALA A 95 14.12 2.24 16.90
C ALA A 95 13.17 1.30 16.14
N GLY A 96 12.01 1.81 15.75
CA GLY A 96 11.02 1.04 15.00
C GLY A 96 9.57 1.40 15.35
N ALA A 97 8.64 0.68 14.72
CA ALA A 97 7.21 0.78 14.96
C ALA A 97 6.74 -0.38 15.83
N TYR A 98 6.39 -0.08 17.07
CA TYR A 98 5.83 -1.04 18.01
C TYR A 98 4.31 -0.89 18.06
N ALA A 99 3.63 -1.93 18.52
CA ALA A 99 2.19 -1.96 18.67
C ALA A 99 1.78 -2.47 20.04
N PHE A 100 0.64 -1.99 20.50
CA PHE A 100 -0.02 -2.48 21.70
C PHE A 100 -1.53 -2.55 21.54
N TYR A 101 -2.16 -3.39 22.34
CA TYR A 101 -3.62 -3.47 22.49
C TYR A 101 -3.96 -3.98 23.88
N THR A 102 -5.21 -3.87 24.27
CA THR A 102 -5.72 -4.47 25.52
C THR A 102 -6.79 -5.50 25.22
N THR A 103 -6.86 -6.52 26.07
CA THR A 103 -7.96 -7.49 26.10
C THR A 103 -8.63 -7.41 27.45
N TYR A 104 -9.96 -7.37 27.49
CA TYR A 104 -10.72 -7.22 28.72
C TYR A 104 -12.07 -7.92 28.61
N ALA A 105 -12.71 -8.19 29.74
CA ALA A 105 -14.07 -8.73 29.78
C ALA A 105 -15.07 -7.56 29.84
N GLU A 106 -15.94 -7.46 28.83
CA GLU A 106 -16.89 -6.36 28.68
C GLU A 106 -17.86 -6.25 29.85
N LEU A 107 -18.12 -5.02 30.30
CA LEU A 107 -19.10 -4.76 31.36
C LEU A 107 -20.50 -5.23 30.90
N PRO A 108 -21.23 -6.00 31.73
CA PRO A 108 -22.58 -6.39 31.40
C PRO A 108 -23.47 -5.15 31.28
N ASP A 109 -24.49 -5.23 30.41
CA ASP A 109 -25.47 -4.17 30.24
C ASP A 109 -26.16 -3.86 31.57
N LEU A 110 -26.41 -2.58 31.83
CA LEU A 110 -27.17 -2.13 33.00
C LEU A 110 -28.61 -2.64 32.92
N ALA A 111 -28.89 -3.75 33.61
CA ALA A 111 -30.24 -4.29 33.77
C ALA A 111 -30.98 -3.58 34.92
N ALA A 112 -32.27 -3.30 34.71
CA ALA A 112 -33.14 -2.69 35.73
C ALA A 112 -33.46 -3.65 36.90
N GLU A 113 -33.28 -4.96 36.71
CA GLU A 113 -33.51 -5.99 37.72
C GLU A 113 -32.33 -6.96 37.78
N LEU A 114 -31.94 -7.36 38.99
CA LEU A 114 -30.90 -8.37 39.23
C LEU A 114 -31.41 -9.75 38.78
N SER A 115 -30.93 -10.24 37.64
CA SER A 115 -31.15 -11.62 37.20
C SER A 115 -30.53 -12.61 38.21
N SER A 116 -31.30 -13.62 38.63
CA SER A 116 -30.85 -14.69 39.52
C SER A 116 -30.04 -15.79 38.82
N LYS A 117 -29.81 -15.66 37.50
CA LYS A 117 -28.94 -16.57 36.75
C LYS A 117 -27.52 -16.00 36.72
N PRO A 118 -26.48 -16.78 37.08
CA PRO A 118 -25.10 -16.35 36.88
C PRO A 118 -24.89 -16.12 35.38
N GLU A 119 -24.49 -14.91 34.99
CA GLU A 119 -24.05 -14.60 33.63
C GLU A 119 -22.80 -15.43 33.33
N THR A 120 -22.98 -16.55 32.63
CA THR A 120 -21.93 -17.56 32.42
C THR A 120 -21.04 -17.31 31.21
N GLU A 121 -21.27 -16.24 30.43
CA GLU A 121 -20.44 -15.92 29.26
C GLU A 121 -19.90 -14.49 29.37
N THR A 122 -18.72 -14.34 29.96
CA THR A 122 -17.96 -13.08 29.86
C THR A 122 -17.46 -12.92 28.43
N THR A 123 -18.05 -11.99 27.68
CA THR A 123 -17.56 -11.61 26.35
C THR A 123 -16.22 -10.89 26.49
N HIS A 124 -15.15 -11.51 25.99
CA HIS A 124 -13.84 -10.89 25.92
C HIS A 124 -13.74 -9.99 24.69
N LYS A 125 -13.45 -8.71 24.91
CA LYS A 125 -13.17 -7.74 23.85
C LYS A 125 -11.67 -7.49 23.71
N LYS A 126 -11.28 -7.13 22.50
CA LYS A 126 -9.92 -6.71 22.13
C LYS A 126 -10.01 -5.31 21.52
N THR A 127 -9.19 -4.39 22.01
CA THR A 127 -9.10 -3.05 21.42
C THR A 127 -8.42 -3.09 20.05
N PRO A 128 -8.56 -2.03 19.24
CA PRO A 128 -7.71 -1.82 18.07
C PRO A 128 -6.22 -1.87 18.43
N LEU A 129 -5.39 -2.08 17.41
CA LEU A 129 -3.95 -1.94 17.54
C LEU A 129 -3.57 -0.45 17.52
N TYR A 130 -2.90 -0.01 18.57
CA TYR A 130 -2.27 1.30 18.67
C TYR A 130 -0.77 1.16 18.46
N TYR A 131 -0.13 2.21 17.94
CA TYR A 131 1.26 2.15 17.49
C TYR A 131 2.13 3.17 18.22
N ILE A 132 3.38 2.79 18.48
CA ILE A 132 4.42 3.61 19.12
C ILE A 132 5.62 3.61 18.18
N ASP A 133 5.90 4.78 17.59
CA ASP A 133 7.06 4.97 16.73
C ASP A 133 8.22 5.52 17.54
N VAL A 134 9.38 4.87 17.41
CA VAL A 134 10.63 5.29 18.03
C VAL A 134 11.63 5.64 16.95
N ALA A 135 12.11 6.88 16.97
CA ALA A 135 13.01 7.44 15.99
C ALA A 135 14.38 6.72 15.96
N PRO A 136 14.99 6.53 14.76
CA PRO A 136 16.34 6.02 14.64
C PRO A 136 17.37 6.96 15.26
N ARG A 137 18.41 6.37 15.86
CA ARG A 137 19.52 7.08 16.49
C ARG A 137 20.67 7.21 15.51
N LEU A 138 20.58 8.22 14.64
CA LEU A 138 21.66 8.50 13.70
C LEU A 138 22.87 9.10 14.40
N SER A 139 24.05 8.72 13.95
CA SER A 139 25.31 9.30 14.40
C SER A 139 26.24 9.56 13.23
N LEU A 140 26.94 10.69 13.27
CA LEU A 140 27.92 11.08 12.28
C LEU A 140 29.16 11.60 13.01
N ASP A 141 30.35 11.16 12.62
CA ASP A 141 31.63 11.48 13.28
C ASP A 141 31.63 11.22 14.80
N GLY A 142 30.93 10.15 15.22
CA GLY A 142 30.79 9.77 16.63
C GLY A 142 29.87 10.69 17.44
N ARG A 143 29.13 11.61 16.81
CA ARG A 143 28.18 12.51 17.46
C ARG A 143 26.74 12.16 17.07
N PRO A 144 25.76 12.26 17.98
CA PRO A 144 24.35 12.13 17.63
C PRO A 144 23.94 13.15 16.58
N LEU A 145 23.25 12.71 15.53
CA LEU A 145 22.69 13.54 14.47
C LEU A 145 21.15 13.52 14.58
N PRO A 146 20.53 14.59 15.11
CA PRO A 146 19.07 14.67 15.17
C PRO A 146 18.45 14.64 13.77
N LEU A 147 17.30 13.97 13.61
CA LEU A 147 16.61 13.91 12.31
C LEU A 147 16.27 15.29 11.72
N PRO A 148 15.87 16.31 12.51
CA PRO A 148 15.65 17.66 11.98
C PRO A 148 16.91 18.36 11.46
N ALA A 149 18.10 17.85 11.77
CA ALA A 149 19.36 18.38 11.29
C ALA A 149 19.84 17.69 9.99
N LEU A 150 19.07 16.74 9.45
CA LEU A 150 19.41 16.08 8.19
C LEU A 150 19.32 17.08 7.03
N SER A 151 20.42 17.17 6.28
CA SER A 151 20.53 17.91 5.04
C SER A 151 20.97 16.93 3.95
N ILE A 152 20.04 16.62 3.05
CA ILE A 152 20.16 15.48 2.12
C ILE A 152 20.34 15.99 0.69
N TYR A 153 21.35 15.47 -0.01
CA TYR A 153 21.56 15.73 -1.43
C TYR A 153 21.23 14.49 -2.26
N SER A 154 20.30 14.60 -3.21
CA SER A 154 19.95 13.50 -4.12
C SER A 154 20.91 13.44 -5.31
N VAL A 155 21.44 12.26 -5.60
CA VAL A 155 22.30 11.99 -6.76
C VAL A 155 21.72 10.86 -7.62
N ILE A 156 21.78 11.05 -8.93
CA ILE A 156 21.43 10.03 -9.91
C ILE A 156 22.73 9.35 -10.36
N SER A 157 22.90 8.09 -9.97
CA SER A 157 24.16 7.34 -10.11
C SER A 157 24.74 7.34 -11.52
N LYS A 158 23.89 7.11 -12.54
CA LYS A 158 24.31 7.07 -13.96
C LYS A 158 24.89 8.40 -14.49
N PHE A 159 24.72 9.51 -13.78
CA PHE A 159 25.25 10.82 -14.17
C PHE A 159 26.47 11.27 -13.36
N MET A 160 27.01 10.40 -12.48
CA MET A 160 28.16 10.72 -11.63
C MET A 160 29.53 10.48 -12.29
N GLY A 161 29.56 9.95 -13.52
CA GLY A 161 30.80 9.65 -14.23
C GLY A 161 31.48 8.38 -13.72
N LYS A 162 32.80 8.29 -13.92
CA LYS A 162 33.58 7.07 -13.64
C LYS A 162 33.90 6.96 -12.15
N TYR A 163 33.55 5.81 -11.56
CA TYR A 163 33.98 5.47 -10.21
C TYR A 163 35.46 4.99 -10.18
N PRO A 164 36.25 5.32 -9.13
CA PRO A 164 35.92 6.22 -8.02
C PRO A 164 36.19 7.70 -8.31
N THR A 165 36.94 8.03 -9.38
CA THR A 165 37.56 9.35 -9.53
C THR A 165 36.57 10.51 -9.65
N ASP A 166 35.59 10.41 -10.54
CA ASP A 166 34.61 11.49 -10.74
C ASP A 166 33.65 11.57 -9.55
N TRP A 167 33.28 10.41 -9.01
CA TRP A 167 32.42 10.28 -7.83
C TRP A 167 33.03 11.03 -6.64
N GLU A 168 34.28 10.74 -6.28
CA GLU A 168 34.96 11.38 -5.15
C GLU A 168 35.01 12.92 -5.27
N ARG A 169 35.12 13.45 -6.50
CA ARG A 169 35.05 14.90 -6.74
C ARG A 169 33.67 15.46 -6.43
N HIS A 170 32.62 14.77 -6.85
CA HIS A 170 31.24 15.15 -6.56
C HIS A 170 30.92 15.04 -5.06
N LEU A 171 31.31 13.93 -4.43
CA LEU A 171 31.11 13.67 -3.00
C LEU A 171 31.76 14.75 -2.13
N ARG A 172 33.02 15.10 -2.42
CA ARG A 172 33.71 16.21 -1.75
C ARG A 172 32.96 17.52 -1.93
N GLY A 173 32.54 17.84 -3.16
CA GLY A 173 31.81 19.07 -3.44
C GLY A 173 30.47 19.16 -2.70
N ILE A 174 29.79 18.04 -2.47
CA ILE A 174 28.54 17.99 -1.70
C ILE A 174 28.83 18.22 -0.22
N SER A 175 29.83 17.53 0.33
CA SER A 175 30.31 17.73 1.71
C SER A 175 30.73 19.18 1.98
N ASP A 176 31.52 19.78 1.10
CA ASP A 176 32.00 21.17 1.23
C ASP A 176 30.85 22.20 1.30
N ARG A 177 29.64 21.84 0.84
CA ARG A 177 28.42 22.68 0.92
C ARG A 177 27.64 22.49 2.22
N GLY A 178 28.07 21.59 3.10
CA GLY A 178 27.46 21.36 4.42
C GLY A 178 26.30 20.35 4.44
N TYR A 179 26.10 19.59 3.36
CA TYR A 179 25.21 18.42 3.42
C TYR A 179 25.82 17.35 4.32
N ASN A 180 24.97 16.56 4.99
CA ASN A 180 25.40 15.51 5.92
C ASN A 180 24.85 14.13 5.56
N MET A 181 24.09 14.02 4.47
CA MET A 181 23.63 12.75 3.92
C MET A 181 23.47 12.84 2.40
N ILE A 182 23.79 11.76 1.70
CA ILE A 182 23.52 11.61 0.27
C ILE A 182 22.43 10.58 0.06
N HIS A 183 21.44 10.95 -0.75
CA HIS A 183 20.43 10.06 -1.27
C HIS A 183 20.84 9.58 -2.67
N PHE A 184 21.00 8.27 -2.82
CA PHE A 184 21.24 7.62 -4.10
C PHE A 184 19.93 7.06 -4.66
N THR A 185 19.59 7.44 -5.89
CA THR A 185 18.69 6.62 -6.71
C THR A 185 19.24 5.19 -6.78
N PRO A 186 18.42 4.16 -7.09
CA PRO A 186 18.88 2.78 -6.99
C PRO A 186 20.21 2.52 -7.71
N LEU A 187 21.10 1.79 -7.04
CA LEU A 187 22.45 1.49 -7.48
C LEU A 187 22.56 0.09 -8.11
N GLN A 188 21.42 -0.56 -8.31
CA GLN A 188 21.29 -1.90 -8.83
C GLN A 188 21.39 -1.93 -10.35
N VAL A 189 21.52 -3.13 -10.92
CA VAL A 189 21.60 -3.30 -12.38
C VAL A 189 20.32 -2.78 -13.04
N ARG A 190 20.47 -1.85 -13.99
CA ARG A 190 19.34 -1.22 -14.68
C ARG A 190 18.77 -2.10 -15.80
N GLY A 191 17.48 -1.92 -16.04
CA GLY A 191 16.71 -2.54 -17.13
C GLY A 191 16.96 -1.91 -18.49
N ALA A 192 16.25 -2.41 -19.49
CA ALA A 192 16.44 -2.01 -20.89
C ALA A 192 16.16 -0.53 -21.18
N SER A 193 15.30 0.14 -20.39
CA SER A 193 15.05 1.58 -20.52
C SER A 193 16.19 2.46 -19.98
N ASN A 194 17.16 1.87 -19.28
CA ASN A 194 18.22 2.57 -18.55
C ASN A 194 17.67 3.56 -17.49
N SER A 195 16.43 3.35 -17.04
CA SER A 195 15.86 4.02 -15.86
C SER A 195 16.50 3.44 -14.60
N PRO A 196 16.88 4.28 -13.61
CA PRO A 196 17.38 3.79 -12.33
C PRO A 196 16.30 3.08 -11.50
N TYR A 197 15.01 3.29 -11.79
CA TYR A 197 13.90 2.64 -11.07
C TYR A 197 13.45 1.33 -11.73
N SER A 198 13.76 1.13 -13.01
CA SER A 198 13.50 -0.12 -13.72
C SER A 198 14.66 -1.09 -13.46
N LEU A 199 14.61 -1.85 -12.36
CA LEU A 199 15.70 -2.72 -11.92
C LEU A 199 15.68 -4.08 -12.63
N TYR A 200 16.75 -4.42 -13.34
CA TYR A 200 16.92 -5.73 -13.98
C TYR A 200 17.26 -6.84 -12.97
N ASP A 201 18.14 -6.50 -12.02
CA ASP A 201 18.57 -7.39 -10.95
C ASP A 201 18.80 -6.57 -9.68
N GLN A 202 17.89 -6.72 -8.73
CA GLN A 202 17.89 -6.06 -7.44
C GLN A 202 19.03 -6.53 -6.53
N LEU A 203 19.55 -7.75 -6.73
CA LEU A 203 20.65 -8.30 -5.94
C LEU A 203 22.02 -7.99 -6.56
N GLY A 204 22.05 -7.54 -7.81
CA GLY A 204 23.26 -7.10 -8.50
C GLY A 204 23.52 -5.60 -8.31
N TRP A 205 24.80 -5.22 -8.18
CA TRP A 205 25.25 -3.83 -8.27
C TRP A 205 25.51 -3.46 -9.73
N ASP A 206 25.16 -2.25 -10.15
CA ASP A 206 25.33 -1.81 -11.53
C ASP A 206 26.81 -1.86 -11.97
N PRO A 207 27.18 -2.69 -12.96
CA PRO A 207 28.57 -2.83 -13.39
C PRO A 207 29.11 -1.58 -14.08
N ASP A 208 28.25 -0.73 -14.65
CA ASP A 208 28.68 0.52 -15.30
C ASP A 208 29.15 1.55 -14.26
N CYS A 209 28.47 1.63 -13.11
CA CYS A 209 28.89 2.48 -12.00
C CYS A 209 29.96 1.81 -11.11
N PHE A 210 29.86 0.50 -10.88
CA PHE A 210 30.65 -0.25 -9.90
C PHE A 210 31.30 -1.49 -10.53
N PRO A 211 32.37 -1.35 -11.34
CA PRO A 211 33.02 -2.46 -12.01
C PRO A 211 33.63 -3.50 -11.05
N GLY A 212 33.98 -3.11 -9.83
CA GLY A 212 34.41 -3.99 -8.74
C GLY A 212 33.26 -4.59 -7.92
N GLY A 213 32.01 -4.31 -8.28
CA GLY A 213 30.80 -4.80 -7.62
C GLY A 213 30.66 -4.34 -6.17
N GLU A 214 30.31 -5.27 -5.27
CA GLU A 214 30.07 -4.98 -3.84
C GLU A 214 31.26 -4.31 -3.13
N LYS A 215 32.50 -4.56 -3.58
CA LYS A 215 33.70 -3.92 -3.01
C LYS A 215 33.73 -2.41 -3.26
N ASP A 216 33.31 -1.98 -4.44
CA ASP A 216 33.26 -0.56 -4.80
C ASP A 216 32.16 0.15 -3.99
N VAL A 217 31.02 -0.51 -3.79
CA VAL A 217 29.93 0.03 -2.96
C VAL A 217 30.37 0.17 -1.50
N GLN A 218 31.04 -0.84 -0.93
CA GLN A 218 31.63 -0.74 0.40
C GLN A 218 32.65 0.41 0.46
N GLY A 219 33.54 0.51 -0.53
CA GLY A 219 34.55 1.58 -0.60
C GLY A 219 33.94 2.98 -0.69
N MET A 220 32.85 3.13 -1.45
CA MET A 220 32.09 4.38 -1.55
C MET A 220 31.46 4.76 -0.20
N VAL A 221 30.76 3.83 0.45
CA VAL A 221 30.12 4.09 1.76
C VAL A 221 31.15 4.41 2.83
N ASP A 222 32.25 3.67 2.87
CA ASP A 222 33.38 3.96 3.77
C ASP A 222 33.96 5.35 3.53
N SER A 223 34.07 5.77 2.26
CA SER A 223 34.58 7.10 1.91
C SER A 223 33.63 8.21 2.36
N LEU A 224 32.31 8.04 2.17
CA LEU A 224 31.30 8.98 2.64
C LEU A 224 31.43 9.25 4.14
N GLU A 225 31.46 8.18 4.94
CA GLU A 225 31.49 8.31 6.40
C GLU A 225 32.85 8.79 6.92
N LYS A 226 33.96 8.27 6.40
CA LYS A 226 35.31 8.53 6.96
C LYS A 226 35.97 9.79 6.39
N ASN A 227 35.74 10.10 5.12
CA ASN A 227 36.46 11.18 4.42
C ASN A 227 35.63 12.44 4.23
N HIS A 228 34.30 12.32 4.21
CA HIS A 228 33.40 13.42 3.83
C HIS A 228 32.33 13.74 4.87
N SER A 229 32.29 13.05 6.02
CA SER A 229 31.25 13.27 7.03
C SER A 229 29.84 13.23 6.43
N LEU A 230 29.57 12.21 5.60
CA LEU A 230 28.28 12.01 4.93
C LEU A 230 27.71 10.64 5.29
N LEU A 231 26.43 10.60 5.67
CA LEU A 231 25.64 9.37 5.71
C LEU A 231 25.11 9.00 4.32
N SER A 232 24.68 7.75 4.15
CA SER A 232 24.16 7.24 2.89
C SER A 232 22.71 6.78 3.02
N LEU A 233 21.88 7.17 2.06
CA LEU A 233 20.47 6.84 1.91
C LEU A 233 20.29 6.29 0.50
N THR A 234 19.49 5.24 0.30
CA THR A 234 19.21 4.70 -1.04
C THR A 234 17.73 4.49 -1.26
N ASP A 235 17.28 4.66 -2.49
CA ASP A 235 15.95 4.21 -2.89
C ASP A 235 15.81 2.68 -2.79
N ILE A 236 14.64 2.24 -2.33
CA ILE A 236 14.20 0.85 -2.41
C ILE A 236 12.91 0.78 -3.25
N VAL A 237 12.96 -0.03 -4.30
CA VAL A 237 11.82 -0.22 -5.23
C VAL A 237 11.14 -1.55 -4.92
N LEU A 238 9.90 -1.48 -4.44
CA LEU A 238 9.15 -2.66 -4.00
C LEU A 238 7.96 -3.02 -4.89
N ASN A 239 7.45 -2.08 -5.68
CA ASN A 239 6.20 -2.23 -6.42
C ASN A 239 6.40 -2.79 -7.85
N HIS A 240 7.61 -2.71 -8.41
CA HIS A 240 7.92 -3.17 -9.77
C HIS A 240 9.37 -3.66 -9.96
N THR A 241 9.61 -4.32 -11.10
CA THR A 241 10.93 -4.73 -11.61
C THR A 241 11.02 -4.42 -13.10
N ALA A 242 12.20 -4.39 -13.71
CA ALA A 242 12.33 -4.20 -15.14
C ALA A 242 11.64 -5.32 -15.94
N HIS A 243 10.95 -4.97 -17.02
CA HIS A 243 10.25 -5.91 -17.89
C HIS A 243 11.17 -6.99 -18.49
N ASN A 244 12.48 -6.70 -18.61
CA ASN A 244 13.46 -7.61 -19.17
C ASN A 244 14.23 -8.43 -18.10
N SER A 245 13.85 -8.36 -16.83
CA SER A 245 14.51 -9.11 -15.74
C SER A 245 14.48 -10.62 -16.03
N LYS A 246 15.64 -11.28 -15.97
CA LYS A 246 15.74 -12.70 -16.37
C LYS A 246 14.95 -13.63 -15.45
N TRP A 247 14.92 -13.34 -14.16
CA TRP A 247 14.22 -14.15 -13.17
C TRP A 247 12.69 -14.16 -13.38
N LEU A 248 12.10 -13.16 -14.06
CA LEU A 248 10.69 -13.19 -14.44
C LEU A 248 10.34 -14.33 -15.40
N GLN A 249 11.32 -14.81 -16.17
CA GLN A 249 11.13 -15.96 -17.07
C GLN A 249 11.07 -17.28 -16.31
N GLU A 250 11.72 -17.35 -15.14
CA GLU A 250 11.74 -18.51 -14.25
C GLU A 250 10.56 -18.49 -13.26
N HIS A 251 10.15 -17.28 -12.87
CA HIS A 251 9.09 -17.01 -11.87
C HIS A 251 8.04 -16.01 -12.39
N PRO A 252 7.33 -16.32 -13.49
CA PRO A 252 6.29 -15.44 -14.02
C PRO A 252 5.08 -15.29 -13.08
N ASP A 253 4.95 -16.17 -12.08
CA ASP A 253 3.97 -16.09 -11.00
C ASP A 253 4.19 -14.88 -10.06
N SER A 254 5.38 -14.28 -10.09
CA SER A 254 5.72 -13.09 -9.32
C SER A 254 5.10 -11.80 -9.87
N GLY A 255 4.52 -11.83 -11.07
CA GLY A 255 3.74 -10.74 -11.64
C GLY A 255 2.23 -11.04 -11.64
N TYR A 256 1.43 -10.08 -12.10
CA TYR A 256 0.01 -10.30 -12.36
C TYR A 256 -0.17 -10.84 -13.77
N ASN A 257 -0.36 -12.15 -13.89
CA ASN A 257 -0.61 -12.85 -15.15
C ASN A 257 -2.04 -13.42 -15.23
N LEU A 258 -2.40 -14.03 -16.36
CA LEU A 258 -3.78 -14.51 -16.59
C LEU A 258 -4.17 -15.70 -15.71
N VAL A 259 -3.20 -16.40 -15.09
CA VAL A 259 -3.45 -17.48 -14.14
C VAL A 259 -3.58 -16.94 -12.71
N THR A 260 -2.66 -16.06 -12.30
CA THR A 260 -2.64 -15.47 -10.95
C THR A 260 -3.69 -14.37 -10.76
N ALA A 261 -4.07 -13.70 -11.84
CA ALA A 261 -4.97 -12.55 -11.88
C ALA A 261 -5.95 -12.67 -13.07
N PRO A 262 -6.83 -13.69 -13.08
CA PRO A 262 -7.74 -13.95 -14.20
C PRO A 262 -8.75 -12.81 -14.46
N TRP A 263 -8.97 -11.92 -13.49
CA TRP A 263 -9.79 -10.71 -13.69
C TRP A 263 -9.19 -9.70 -14.67
N LEU A 264 -7.89 -9.82 -15.00
CA LEU A 264 -7.21 -8.98 -15.98
C LEU A 264 -7.31 -9.50 -17.42
N GLU A 265 -7.94 -10.65 -17.65
CA GLU A 265 -8.04 -11.28 -18.98
C GLU A 265 -8.65 -10.35 -20.03
N SER A 266 -9.75 -9.69 -19.69
CA SER A 266 -10.42 -8.74 -20.58
C SER A 266 -9.54 -7.52 -20.91
N ALA A 267 -8.77 -7.02 -19.94
CA ALA A 267 -7.83 -5.92 -20.13
C ALA A 267 -6.65 -6.32 -21.02
N TRP A 268 -6.12 -7.53 -20.83
CA TRP A 268 -5.05 -8.09 -21.67
C TRP A 268 -5.51 -8.31 -23.11
N LEU A 269 -6.73 -8.80 -23.31
CA LEU A 269 -7.30 -9.00 -24.64
C LEU A 269 -7.49 -7.65 -25.36
N LEU A 270 -8.01 -6.64 -24.67
CA LEU A 270 -8.12 -5.29 -25.19
C LEU A 270 -6.76 -4.72 -25.58
N ASP A 271 -5.76 -4.81 -24.70
CA ASP A 271 -4.39 -4.36 -24.96
C ASP A 271 -3.79 -5.05 -26.19
N THR A 272 -3.92 -6.37 -26.29
CA THR A 272 -3.43 -7.16 -27.41
C THR A 272 -4.08 -6.73 -28.73
N LYS A 273 -5.40 -6.54 -28.74
CA LYS A 273 -6.12 -6.11 -29.95
C LYS A 273 -5.81 -4.67 -30.36
N LEU A 274 -5.55 -3.78 -29.41
CA LEU A 274 -5.07 -2.43 -29.70
C LEU A 274 -3.67 -2.44 -30.33
N LEU A 275 -2.78 -3.32 -29.87
CA LEU A 275 -1.46 -3.50 -30.49
C LEU A 275 -1.56 -4.13 -31.89
N GLU A 276 -2.43 -5.11 -32.09
CA GLU A 276 -2.72 -5.67 -33.43
C GLU A 276 -3.27 -4.61 -34.39
N LEU A 277 -4.17 -3.74 -33.93
CA LEU A 277 -4.66 -2.61 -34.72
C LEU A 277 -3.51 -1.65 -35.05
N SER A 278 -2.67 -1.32 -34.07
CA SER A 278 -1.49 -0.46 -34.25
C SER A 278 -0.56 -0.98 -35.35
N ALA A 279 -0.32 -2.28 -35.40
CA ALA A 279 0.54 -2.91 -36.41
C ALA A 279 -0.09 -2.95 -37.82
N ASN A 280 -1.42 -2.81 -37.91
CA ASN A 280 -2.16 -2.94 -39.17
C ASN A 280 -2.78 -1.62 -39.67
N LEU A 281 -2.52 -0.47 -39.02
CA LEU A 281 -3.09 0.82 -39.42
C LEU A 281 -2.87 1.14 -40.90
N GLU A 282 -1.63 0.97 -41.40
CA GLU A 282 -1.29 1.25 -42.80
C GLU A 282 -2.06 0.33 -43.77
N LYS A 283 -2.17 -0.96 -43.45
CA LYS A 283 -2.92 -1.94 -44.26
C LYS A 283 -4.42 -1.63 -44.30
N LEU A 284 -4.94 -0.99 -43.26
CA LEU A 284 -6.33 -0.56 -43.16
C LEU A 284 -6.58 0.83 -43.78
N GLY A 285 -5.56 1.47 -44.35
CA GLY A 285 -5.67 2.81 -44.92
C GLY A 285 -5.90 3.91 -43.87
N LEU A 286 -5.52 3.65 -42.62
CA LEU A 286 -5.64 4.58 -41.50
C LEU A 286 -4.37 5.43 -41.35
N PRO A 287 -4.48 6.66 -40.82
CA PRO A 287 -3.33 7.54 -40.65
C PRO A 287 -2.34 6.94 -39.63
N THR A 288 -1.10 6.78 -40.05
CA THR A 288 0.01 6.37 -39.17
C THR A 288 0.69 7.57 -38.51
N ASP A 289 0.57 8.77 -39.08
CA ASP A 289 1.09 10.01 -38.52
C ASP A 289 -0.07 11.00 -38.31
N LEU A 290 -0.45 11.23 -37.05
CA LEU A 290 -1.60 12.04 -36.68
C LEU A 290 -1.21 13.52 -36.70
N LYS A 291 -1.93 14.33 -37.50
CA LYS A 291 -1.71 15.79 -37.59
C LYS A 291 -2.87 16.62 -37.08
N SER A 292 -4.03 16.01 -36.87
CA SER A 292 -5.26 16.69 -36.50
C SER A 292 -6.14 15.82 -35.60
N ASN A 293 -7.11 16.45 -34.93
CA ASN A 293 -8.13 15.72 -34.19
C ASN A 293 -9.00 14.87 -35.12
N ASP A 294 -9.19 15.25 -36.38
CA ASP A 294 -9.97 14.47 -37.35
C ASP A 294 -9.29 13.13 -37.69
N ASP A 295 -7.95 13.11 -37.76
CA ASP A 295 -7.19 11.87 -37.96
C ASP A 295 -7.32 10.96 -36.73
N LEU A 296 -7.31 11.54 -35.53
CA LEU A 296 -7.55 10.81 -34.30
C LEU A 296 -8.97 10.21 -34.25
N VAL A 297 -10.00 10.94 -34.68
CA VAL A 297 -11.38 10.44 -34.74
C VAL A 297 -11.47 9.22 -35.68
N LYS A 298 -10.80 9.23 -36.84
CA LYS A 298 -10.75 8.06 -37.75
C LYS A 298 -10.13 6.84 -37.07
N VAL A 299 -9.05 7.04 -36.30
CA VAL A 299 -8.43 5.95 -35.52
C VAL A 299 -9.35 5.46 -34.42
N MET A 300 -10.06 6.34 -33.72
CA MET A 300 -11.05 5.95 -32.71
C MET A 300 -12.22 5.16 -33.30
N ASP A 301 -12.69 5.52 -34.49
CA ASP A 301 -13.71 4.75 -35.20
C ASP A 301 -13.20 3.36 -35.60
N ALA A 302 -11.93 3.24 -35.97
CA ALA A 302 -11.29 1.95 -36.19
C ALA A 302 -11.17 1.14 -34.89
N ILE A 303 -10.83 1.77 -33.75
CA ILE A 303 -10.83 1.10 -32.43
C ILE A 303 -12.22 0.55 -32.11
N LYS A 304 -13.29 1.33 -32.30
CA LYS A 304 -14.67 0.86 -32.05
C LYS A 304 -15.02 -0.35 -32.92
N LYS A 305 -14.69 -0.31 -34.22
CA LYS A 305 -15.08 -1.35 -35.20
C LYS A 305 -14.21 -2.59 -35.17
N GLN A 306 -12.89 -2.43 -35.14
CA GLN A 306 -11.90 -3.49 -35.29
C GLN A 306 -11.41 -4.05 -33.94
N VAL A 307 -11.65 -3.34 -32.83
CA VAL A 307 -11.23 -3.80 -31.49
C VAL A 307 -12.44 -4.08 -30.62
N ILE A 308 -13.22 -3.06 -30.24
CA ILE A 308 -14.30 -3.20 -29.25
C ILE A 308 -15.39 -4.18 -29.73
N ALA A 309 -15.82 -4.08 -30.99
CA ALA A 309 -16.82 -4.98 -31.55
C ALA A 309 -16.31 -6.44 -31.67
N GLU A 310 -15.04 -6.65 -32.03
CA GLU A 310 -14.47 -7.98 -32.21
C GLU A 310 -14.26 -8.73 -30.88
N ILE A 311 -13.80 -8.03 -29.83
CA ILE A 311 -13.49 -8.69 -28.56
C ILE A 311 -14.72 -9.19 -27.81
N ARG A 312 -15.93 -8.72 -28.18
CA ARG A 312 -17.19 -9.05 -27.49
C ARG A 312 -17.06 -8.88 -25.98
N LEU A 313 -16.57 -7.72 -25.54
CA LEU A 313 -16.22 -7.46 -24.15
C LEU A 313 -17.44 -7.58 -23.19
N TRP A 314 -18.65 -7.41 -23.70
CA TRP A 314 -19.90 -7.61 -22.96
C TRP A 314 -20.06 -9.02 -22.37
N GLU A 315 -19.41 -10.05 -22.93
CA GLU A 315 -19.46 -11.42 -22.42
C GLU A 315 -18.79 -11.58 -21.05
N TYR A 316 -17.92 -10.65 -20.67
CA TYR A 316 -17.32 -10.60 -19.35
C TYR A 316 -18.26 -10.01 -18.28
N TYR A 317 -19.36 -9.37 -18.71
CA TYR A 317 -20.34 -8.71 -17.84
C TYR A 317 -21.67 -9.44 -17.80
N ALA A 318 -22.13 -9.94 -18.95
CA ALA A 318 -23.43 -10.58 -19.10
C ALA A 318 -23.42 -12.04 -18.65
N ILE A 319 -24.61 -12.55 -18.32
CA ILE A 319 -24.86 -13.99 -18.25
C ILE A 319 -25.06 -14.57 -19.65
N ASP A 320 -24.76 -15.84 -19.82
CA ASP A 320 -25.10 -16.60 -21.02
C ASP A 320 -26.57 -17.00 -20.93
N VAL A 321 -27.42 -16.31 -21.68
CA VAL A 321 -28.87 -16.46 -21.60
C VAL A 321 -29.30 -17.86 -22.04
N GLU A 322 -28.80 -18.37 -23.17
CA GLU A 322 -29.21 -19.67 -23.70
C GLU A 322 -28.86 -20.79 -22.71
N ARG A 323 -27.61 -20.79 -22.22
CA ARG A 323 -27.15 -21.75 -21.21
C ARG A 323 -27.99 -21.69 -19.93
N ASP A 324 -28.28 -20.50 -19.43
CA ASP A 324 -28.99 -20.33 -18.15
C ASP A 324 -30.50 -20.62 -18.30
N VAL A 325 -31.10 -20.37 -19.48
CA VAL A 325 -32.48 -20.78 -19.83
C VAL A 325 -32.58 -22.31 -19.78
N ASP A 326 -31.69 -23.02 -20.47
CA ASP A 326 -31.73 -24.48 -20.54
C ASP A 326 -31.53 -25.09 -19.14
N ALA A 327 -30.54 -24.60 -18.39
CA ALA A 327 -30.31 -25.06 -17.02
C ALA A 327 -31.50 -24.81 -16.08
N ALA A 328 -32.16 -23.65 -16.19
CA ALA A 328 -33.33 -23.33 -15.38
C ALA A 328 -34.53 -24.24 -15.68
N VAL A 329 -34.78 -24.54 -16.95
CA VAL A 329 -35.87 -25.43 -17.36
C VAL A 329 -35.57 -26.87 -16.97
N ASP A 330 -34.33 -27.34 -17.15
CA ASP A 330 -33.91 -28.68 -16.71
C ASP A 330 -34.07 -28.87 -15.19
N ALA A 331 -33.71 -27.85 -14.40
CA ALA A 331 -33.89 -27.87 -12.95
C ALA A 331 -35.37 -27.86 -12.55
N TRP A 332 -36.22 -27.11 -13.27
CA TRP A 332 -37.68 -27.09 -13.04
C TRP A 332 -38.34 -28.44 -13.39
N VAL A 333 -37.97 -29.06 -14.51
CA VAL A 333 -38.45 -30.40 -14.92
C VAL A 333 -38.00 -31.47 -13.93
N ALA A 334 -36.79 -31.35 -13.39
CA ALA A 334 -36.25 -32.26 -12.38
C ALA A 334 -36.79 -32.00 -10.96
N ASP A 335 -37.70 -31.04 -10.77
CA ASP A 335 -38.27 -30.64 -9.48
C ASP A 335 -37.21 -30.20 -8.45
N LYS A 336 -36.11 -29.64 -8.93
CA LYS A 336 -35.01 -29.10 -8.11
C LYS A 336 -35.21 -27.60 -7.94
N VAL A 337 -36.13 -27.25 -7.05
CA VAL A 337 -36.54 -25.87 -6.80
C VAL A 337 -36.00 -25.37 -5.46
N GLU A 338 -35.45 -24.16 -5.45
CA GLU A 338 -35.01 -23.48 -4.23
C GLU A 338 -35.60 -22.08 -4.12
N PHE A 339 -36.16 -21.76 -2.95
CA PHE A 339 -36.53 -20.40 -2.56
C PHE A 339 -35.68 -20.00 -1.35
N PRO A 340 -34.65 -19.16 -1.52
CA PRO A 340 -33.79 -18.75 -0.41
C PRO A 340 -34.59 -18.11 0.74
N GLU A 341 -34.16 -18.30 1.98
CA GLU A 341 -34.87 -17.75 3.15
C GLU A 341 -35.00 -16.22 3.05
N SER A 342 -36.17 -15.67 3.34
CA SER A 342 -36.49 -14.23 3.22
C SER A 342 -36.51 -13.66 1.79
N SER A 343 -36.44 -14.50 0.75
CA SER A 343 -36.43 -14.06 -0.65
C SER A 343 -37.82 -13.71 -1.21
N VAL A 344 -38.86 -14.11 -0.50
CA VAL A 344 -40.26 -13.95 -0.88
C VAL A 344 -40.92 -12.99 0.12
N GLY A 345 -41.52 -11.90 -0.38
CA GLY A 345 -42.12 -10.84 0.45
C GLY A 345 -43.37 -11.30 1.21
N ALA A 346 -44.05 -10.34 1.86
CA ALA A 346 -45.26 -10.61 2.67
C ALA A 346 -46.38 -11.33 1.89
N ASP A 347 -46.44 -11.14 0.57
CA ASP A 347 -47.44 -11.74 -0.34
C ASP A 347 -47.07 -13.15 -0.85
N GLY A 348 -45.96 -13.72 -0.37
CA GLY A 348 -45.54 -15.08 -0.71
C GLY A 348 -45.23 -15.29 -2.21
N VAL A 349 -45.24 -16.56 -2.63
CA VAL A 349 -44.88 -17.01 -3.99
C VAL A 349 -45.81 -16.42 -5.06
N LEU A 350 -47.03 -16.02 -4.67
CA LEU A 350 -48.03 -15.40 -5.53
C LEU A 350 -47.63 -13.98 -5.98
N GLY A 351 -46.95 -13.21 -5.11
CA GLY A 351 -46.46 -11.88 -5.45
C GLY A 351 -45.44 -11.90 -6.61
N LEU A 352 -44.60 -12.93 -6.68
CA LEU A 352 -43.60 -13.11 -7.76
C LEU A 352 -44.24 -13.44 -9.13
N LYS A 353 -45.41 -14.09 -9.13
CA LYS A 353 -46.13 -14.45 -10.36
C LYS A 353 -46.76 -13.22 -11.02
N GLU A 354 -47.36 -12.34 -10.22
CA GLU A 354 -48.02 -11.11 -10.68
C GLU A 354 -47.05 -9.94 -10.86
N ALA A 355 -45.84 -10.05 -10.32
CA ALA A 355 -44.80 -9.04 -10.43
C ALA A 355 -44.42 -8.73 -11.89
N PRO A 356 -44.13 -7.45 -12.22
CA PRO A 356 -43.52 -7.07 -13.48
C PRO A 356 -42.23 -7.85 -13.77
N GLN A 357 -41.91 -8.06 -15.04
CA GLN A 357 -40.70 -8.78 -15.49
C GLN A 357 -39.41 -8.22 -14.86
N LYS A 358 -39.34 -6.91 -14.66
CA LYS A 358 -38.22 -6.23 -14.00
C LYS A 358 -38.03 -6.67 -12.54
N GLU A 359 -39.12 -6.86 -11.80
CA GLU A 359 -39.07 -7.33 -10.41
C GLU A 359 -38.70 -8.82 -10.34
N GLN A 360 -39.18 -9.62 -11.29
CA GLN A 360 -38.77 -11.01 -11.46
C GLN A 360 -37.26 -11.11 -11.75
N ALA A 361 -36.71 -10.24 -12.60
CA ALA A 361 -35.28 -10.16 -12.85
C ALA A 361 -34.47 -9.71 -11.62
N GLN A 362 -34.97 -8.71 -10.88
CA GLN A 362 -34.33 -8.26 -9.63
C GLN A 362 -34.29 -9.35 -8.57
N PHE A 363 -35.33 -10.19 -8.48
CA PHE A 363 -35.33 -11.38 -7.63
C PHE A 363 -34.18 -12.33 -7.98
N LEU A 364 -33.97 -12.62 -9.27
CA LEU A 364 -32.85 -13.46 -9.70
C LEU A 364 -31.49 -12.81 -9.46
N ILE A 365 -31.35 -11.50 -9.70
CA ILE A 365 -30.10 -10.77 -9.43
C ILE A 365 -29.73 -10.81 -7.94
N LYS A 366 -30.73 -10.65 -7.06
CA LYS A 366 -30.50 -10.59 -5.60
C LYS A 366 -30.27 -11.98 -4.99
N ASN A 367 -31.03 -12.98 -5.41
CA ASN A 367 -31.11 -14.26 -4.72
C ASN A 367 -30.52 -15.43 -5.51
N GLY A 368 -30.35 -15.30 -6.83
CA GLY A 368 -29.92 -16.37 -7.72
C GLY A 368 -28.61 -16.12 -8.46
N LEU A 369 -28.07 -14.91 -8.49
CA LEU A 369 -26.85 -14.61 -9.26
C LEU A 369 -25.59 -15.09 -8.55
N LEU A 370 -24.83 -15.94 -9.23
CA LEU A 370 -23.56 -16.48 -8.76
C LEU A 370 -22.37 -15.67 -9.31
N ASN A 371 -21.23 -15.73 -8.61
CA ASN A 371 -19.94 -15.18 -9.04
C ASN A 371 -19.92 -13.66 -9.30
N LYS A 372 -20.69 -12.88 -8.54
CA LYS A 372 -20.73 -11.40 -8.64
C LYS A 372 -19.45 -10.71 -8.13
N ASN A 373 -18.59 -11.43 -7.39
CA ASN A 373 -17.51 -10.86 -6.59
C ASN A 373 -16.39 -10.18 -7.39
N ARG A 374 -16.16 -10.56 -8.65
CA ARG A 374 -15.12 -9.95 -9.51
C ARG A 374 -15.38 -10.20 -10.98
N LEU A 375 -14.70 -9.42 -11.84
CA LEU A 375 -14.53 -9.77 -13.25
C LEU A 375 -13.61 -11.01 -13.38
N GLY A 376 -13.58 -11.66 -14.54
CA GLY A 376 -12.83 -12.89 -14.74
C GLY A 376 -12.98 -13.39 -16.16
N GLU A 377 -13.14 -14.69 -16.30
CA GLU A 377 -13.44 -15.37 -17.55
C GLU A 377 -14.83 -15.02 -18.12
N ARG A 378 -15.04 -15.28 -19.42
CA ARG A 378 -16.32 -15.02 -20.12
C ARG A 378 -17.48 -15.80 -19.51
N PHE A 379 -18.64 -15.15 -19.42
CA PHE A 379 -19.88 -15.70 -18.85
C PHE A 379 -19.68 -16.33 -17.46
N ARG A 380 -18.80 -15.73 -16.65
CA ARG A 380 -18.54 -16.12 -15.25
C ARG A 380 -19.76 -15.91 -14.37
N ARG A 381 -20.49 -14.82 -14.59
CA ARG A 381 -21.79 -14.57 -13.94
C ARG A 381 -22.81 -15.56 -14.51
N ARG A 382 -23.54 -16.22 -13.62
CA ARG A 382 -24.55 -17.24 -13.98
C ARG A 382 -25.69 -17.17 -13.00
N VAL A 383 -26.89 -17.47 -13.45
CA VAL A 383 -28.04 -17.64 -12.56
C VAL A 383 -28.04 -19.07 -12.01
N LYS A 384 -28.21 -19.20 -10.70
CA LYS A 384 -28.37 -20.48 -10.00
C LYS A 384 -29.62 -21.20 -10.55
N PRO A 385 -29.46 -22.36 -11.20
CA PRO A 385 -30.57 -23.03 -11.87
C PRO A 385 -31.76 -23.32 -10.95
N GLU A 386 -31.51 -23.67 -9.69
CA GLU A 386 -32.55 -24.04 -8.72
C GLU A 386 -33.42 -22.84 -8.31
N VAL A 387 -32.85 -21.64 -8.26
CA VAL A 387 -33.58 -20.40 -7.94
C VAL A 387 -34.38 -19.92 -9.15
N ALA A 388 -33.83 -20.06 -10.36
CA ALA A 388 -34.55 -19.80 -11.60
C ALA A 388 -35.72 -20.79 -11.79
N ALA A 389 -35.52 -22.06 -11.46
CA ALA A 389 -36.56 -23.08 -11.41
C ALA A 389 -37.64 -22.74 -10.35
N GLY A 390 -37.26 -22.15 -9.21
CA GLY A 390 -38.21 -21.61 -8.24
C GLY A 390 -39.08 -20.50 -8.79
N LEU A 391 -38.52 -19.56 -9.54
CA LEU A 391 -39.31 -18.55 -10.25
C LEU A 391 -40.28 -19.17 -11.27
N LEU A 392 -39.83 -20.17 -12.04
CA LEU A 392 -40.69 -20.91 -12.97
C LEU A 392 -41.81 -21.64 -12.23
N SER A 393 -41.51 -22.29 -11.11
CA SER A 393 -42.49 -22.96 -10.26
C SER A 393 -43.49 -21.97 -9.63
N ALA A 394 -43.07 -20.74 -9.33
CA ALA A 394 -43.97 -19.70 -8.84
C ALA A 394 -44.98 -19.25 -9.91
N ILE A 395 -44.52 -19.15 -11.17
CA ILE A 395 -45.33 -18.66 -12.29
C ILE A 395 -46.27 -19.76 -12.81
N PHE A 396 -45.72 -20.96 -13.05
CA PHE A 396 -46.37 -22.05 -13.77
C PHE A 396 -46.76 -23.25 -12.90
N GLY A 397 -46.29 -23.32 -11.64
CA GLY A 397 -46.47 -24.49 -10.77
C GLY A 397 -45.42 -25.57 -11.02
N ARG A 398 -45.60 -26.72 -10.35
CA ARG A 398 -44.73 -27.90 -10.48
C ARG A 398 -44.94 -28.56 -11.83
N TYR A 399 -43.88 -29.00 -12.51
CA TYR A 399 -44.01 -29.67 -13.80
C TYR A 399 -44.67 -31.06 -13.65
N GLU A 400 -45.81 -31.26 -14.31
CA GLU A 400 -46.59 -32.52 -14.25
C GLU A 400 -46.50 -33.37 -15.53
N GLY A 401 -45.52 -33.09 -16.41
CA GLY A 401 -45.31 -33.77 -17.69
C GLY A 401 -46.10 -33.16 -18.85
N ASN A 402 -45.81 -33.58 -20.10
CA ASN A 402 -46.40 -33.01 -21.34
C ASN A 402 -47.93 -33.23 -21.50
N SER A 403 -48.57 -33.90 -20.55
CA SER A 403 -50.01 -34.20 -20.55
C SER A 403 -50.78 -33.48 -19.43
N GLY A 404 -50.08 -32.73 -18.57
CA GLY A 404 -50.67 -32.02 -17.43
C GLY A 404 -51.21 -30.61 -17.80
N PRO A 405 -51.89 -29.93 -16.86
CA PRO A 405 -52.41 -28.57 -17.04
C PRO A 405 -51.31 -27.48 -16.99
N THR A 406 -50.08 -27.83 -16.63
CA THR A 406 -48.93 -26.92 -16.62
C THR A 406 -48.42 -26.64 -18.05
N PRO A 407 -48.02 -25.40 -18.37
CA PRO A 407 -47.50 -25.06 -19.69
C PRO A 407 -46.31 -25.93 -20.12
N ASP A 408 -46.23 -26.19 -21.42
CA ASP A 408 -45.15 -26.97 -22.05
C ASP A 408 -43.78 -26.29 -21.80
N GLN A 409 -42.70 -27.09 -21.86
CA GLN A 409 -41.32 -26.63 -21.67
C GLN A 409 -40.98 -25.44 -22.57
N ALA A 410 -41.58 -25.37 -23.77
CA ALA A 410 -41.44 -24.23 -24.68
C ALA A 410 -41.93 -22.90 -24.06
N ALA A 411 -43.06 -22.90 -23.35
CA ALA A 411 -43.61 -21.71 -22.70
C ALA A 411 -42.74 -21.28 -21.49
N ALA A 412 -42.21 -22.26 -20.74
CA ALA A 412 -41.25 -21.99 -19.68
C ALA A 412 -39.95 -21.36 -20.22
N LYS A 413 -39.41 -21.89 -21.33
CA LYS A 413 -38.25 -21.31 -22.03
C LYS A 413 -38.50 -19.87 -22.47
N THR A 414 -39.62 -19.58 -23.13
CA THR A 414 -39.94 -18.20 -23.57
C THR A 414 -40.06 -17.24 -22.39
N LYS A 415 -40.69 -17.66 -21.28
CA LYS A 415 -40.86 -16.79 -20.11
C LYS A 415 -39.54 -16.53 -19.40
N ILE A 416 -38.73 -17.56 -19.15
CA ILE A 416 -37.44 -17.38 -18.45
C ILE A 416 -36.43 -16.66 -19.33
N LEU A 417 -36.45 -16.87 -20.66
CA LEU A 417 -35.65 -16.11 -21.63
C LEU A 417 -35.89 -14.60 -21.46
N ALA A 418 -37.14 -14.17 -21.49
CA ALA A 418 -37.49 -12.76 -21.32
C ALA A 418 -36.99 -12.21 -19.97
N VAL A 419 -37.15 -12.97 -18.88
CA VAL A 419 -36.66 -12.54 -17.56
C VAL A 419 -35.13 -12.45 -17.54
N LEU A 420 -34.41 -13.40 -18.14
CA LEU A 420 -32.95 -13.41 -18.18
C LEU A 420 -32.36 -12.33 -19.10
N ASP A 421 -33.07 -11.94 -20.18
CA ASP A 421 -32.73 -10.75 -20.97
C ASP A 421 -32.80 -9.48 -20.11
N GLU A 422 -33.84 -9.35 -19.28
CA GLU A 422 -33.99 -8.23 -18.33
C GLU A 422 -32.94 -8.29 -17.21
N VAL A 423 -32.48 -9.48 -16.80
CA VAL A 423 -31.34 -9.65 -15.87
C VAL A 423 -30.05 -9.07 -16.46
N ASN A 424 -29.85 -9.21 -17.78
CA ASN A 424 -28.67 -8.69 -18.46
C ASN A 424 -28.69 -7.17 -18.68
N LEU A 425 -29.86 -6.52 -18.69
CA LEU A 425 -29.98 -5.07 -18.90
C LEU A 425 -29.04 -4.22 -18.03
N PRO A 426 -28.98 -4.38 -16.68
CA PRO A 426 -28.02 -3.64 -15.86
C PRO A 426 -26.55 -3.97 -16.18
N PHE A 427 -26.25 -5.18 -16.66
CA PHE A 427 -24.88 -5.57 -17.02
C PHE A 427 -24.45 -5.03 -18.39
N TYR A 428 -25.38 -4.91 -19.33
CA TYR A 428 -25.13 -4.19 -20.58
C TYR A 428 -24.91 -2.70 -20.33
N LYS A 429 -25.69 -2.09 -19.42
CA LYS A 429 -25.45 -0.71 -19.00
C LYS A 429 -24.09 -0.55 -18.33
N GLU A 430 -23.72 -1.46 -17.42
CA GLU A 430 -22.39 -1.50 -16.82
C GLU A 430 -21.31 -1.57 -17.92
N TYR A 431 -21.47 -2.45 -18.89
CA TYR A 431 -20.55 -2.56 -20.04
C TYR A 431 -20.46 -1.27 -20.87
N ASP A 432 -21.60 -0.63 -21.19
CA ASP A 432 -21.64 0.60 -22.00
C ASP A 432 -20.91 1.75 -21.29
N ASP A 433 -21.16 1.91 -19.99
CA ASP A 433 -20.46 2.88 -19.14
C ASP A 433 -18.94 2.61 -19.16
N GLU A 434 -18.52 1.34 -19.11
CA GLU A 434 -17.10 0.98 -19.13
C GLU A 434 -16.44 1.23 -20.48
N VAL A 435 -17.11 0.90 -21.59
CA VAL A 435 -16.58 1.18 -22.93
C VAL A 435 -16.48 2.69 -23.17
N ALA A 436 -17.42 3.48 -22.67
CA ALA A 436 -17.34 4.94 -22.77
C ALA A 436 -16.06 5.49 -22.11
N VAL A 437 -15.74 5.01 -20.89
CA VAL A 437 -14.50 5.39 -20.19
C VAL A 437 -13.27 4.93 -20.96
N ILE A 438 -13.24 3.68 -21.45
CA ILE A 438 -12.10 3.16 -22.24
C ILE A 438 -11.81 4.06 -23.44
N LEU A 439 -12.85 4.42 -24.19
CA LEU A 439 -12.70 5.23 -25.40
C LEU A 439 -12.24 6.66 -25.08
N ASP A 440 -12.75 7.26 -24.00
CA ASP A 440 -12.33 8.59 -23.56
C ASP A 440 -10.85 8.59 -23.12
N GLN A 441 -10.44 7.62 -22.30
CA GLN A 441 -9.05 7.49 -21.85
C GLN A 441 -8.10 7.25 -23.03
N LEU A 442 -8.48 6.39 -23.98
CA LEU A 442 -7.69 6.17 -25.19
C LEU A 442 -7.59 7.45 -26.04
N PHE A 443 -8.69 8.16 -26.25
CA PHE A 443 -8.69 9.41 -27.01
C PHE A 443 -7.74 10.44 -26.39
N ASN A 444 -7.91 10.70 -25.09
CA ASN A 444 -7.13 11.69 -24.36
C ASN A 444 -5.64 11.31 -24.30
N ARG A 445 -5.32 10.03 -24.08
CA ARG A 445 -3.93 9.55 -24.04
C ARG A 445 -3.25 9.63 -25.41
N ILE A 446 -3.90 9.18 -26.47
CA ILE A 446 -3.34 9.23 -27.83
C ILE A 446 -3.13 10.69 -28.26
N LYS A 447 -4.11 11.55 -27.97
CA LYS A 447 -4.01 12.99 -28.23
C LYS A 447 -2.81 13.60 -27.51
N TYR A 448 -2.64 13.32 -26.22
CA TYR A 448 -1.48 13.77 -25.45
C TYR A 448 -0.16 13.28 -26.06
N CYS A 449 -0.06 11.98 -26.38
CA CYS A 449 1.18 11.38 -26.87
C CYS A 449 1.60 11.85 -28.27
N ARG A 450 0.65 12.28 -29.11
CA ARG A 450 0.89 12.53 -30.55
C ARG A 450 0.60 13.96 -31.02
N LEU A 451 -0.39 14.64 -30.44
CA LEU A 451 -0.92 15.91 -30.94
C LEU A 451 -0.63 17.11 -30.02
N ASP A 452 -0.81 16.96 -28.70
CA ASP A 452 -0.73 18.09 -27.77
C ASP A 452 0.67 18.72 -27.74
N GLU A 453 0.73 20.05 -27.61
CA GLU A 453 1.99 20.79 -27.66
C GLU A 453 2.94 20.46 -26.51
N HIS A 454 2.38 20.26 -25.31
CA HIS A 454 3.07 19.83 -24.09
C HIS A 454 3.23 18.31 -23.99
N GLY A 455 2.86 17.58 -25.04
CA GLY A 455 3.00 16.13 -25.13
C GLY A 455 4.36 15.67 -25.65
N PRO A 456 4.70 14.37 -25.55
CA PRO A 456 5.97 13.83 -26.00
C PRO A 456 6.15 13.80 -27.53
N LYS A 457 5.09 14.03 -28.31
CA LYS A 457 5.11 14.05 -29.80
C LYS A 457 5.86 12.86 -30.40
N MET A 458 5.40 11.64 -30.07
CA MET A 458 6.09 10.36 -30.39
C MET A 458 6.23 10.02 -31.89
N GLY A 459 5.88 10.94 -32.80
CA GLY A 459 6.01 10.77 -34.25
C GLY A 459 4.99 9.78 -34.85
N PRO A 460 5.35 9.08 -35.95
CA PRO A 460 4.49 8.07 -36.56
C PRO A 460 4.27 6.83 -35.69
N ILE A 461 3.13 6.18 -35.88
CA ILE A 461 2.73 4.92 -35.25
C ILE A 461 3.35 3.75 -36.04
N ASN A 462 4.09 2.90 -35.34
CA ASN A 462 4.77 1.72 -35.89
C ASN A 462 5.06 0.70 -34.77
N GLU A 463 5.78 -0.39 -35.08
CA GLU A 463 6.12 -1.42 -34.09
C GLU A 463 6.94 -0.92 -32.90
N LYS A 464 7.84 0.06 -33.12
CA LYS A 464 8.66 0.64 -32.04
C LYS A 464 7.88 1.65 -31.20
N ASN A 465 7.02 2.43 -31.86
CA ASN A 465 6.18 3.45 -31.25
C ASN A 465 4.70 3.12 -31.53
N PRO A 466 4.12 2.12 -30.85
CA PRO A 466 2.74 1.72 -31.08
C PRO A 466 1.72 2.81 -30.72
N LEU A 467 0.48 2.62 -31.17
CA LEU A 467 -0.64 3.53 -30.92
C LEU A 467 -0.87 3.76 -29.42
N ILE A 468 -0.67 2.71 -28.63
CA ILE A 468 -0.82 2.70 -27.18
C ILE A 468 0.46 2.25 -26.50
N GLU A 469 0.68 2.71 -25.29
CA GLU A 469 1.65 2.07 -24.39
C GLU A 469 1.05 0.75 -23.89
N SER A 470 1.84 -0.32 -23.98
CA SER A 470 1.40 -1.67 -23.57
C SER A 470 1.24 -1.75 -22.07
N TYR A 471 0.07 -2.20 -21.62
CA TYR A 471 -0.23 -2.44 -20.21
C TYR A 471 0.36 -3.75 -19.71
N PHE A 472 0.79 -4.62 -20.63
CA PHE A 472 1.34 -5.93 -20.30
C PHE A 472 2.70 -6.13 -20.96
N THR A 473 3.65 -6.64 -20.20
CA THR A 473 4.89 -7.22 -20.73
C THR A 473 4.61 -8.64 -21.19
N ARG A 474 5.00 -8.96 -22.43
CA ARG A 474 4.91 -10.30 -23.00
C ARG A 474 6.30 -10.93 -22.96
N LEU A 475 6.50 -11.93 -22.10
CA LEU A 475 7.78 -12.60 -21.95
C LEU A 475 8.14 -13.38 -23.24
N PRO A 476 9.43 -13.43 -23.61
CA PRO A 476 9.86 -14.09 -24.85
C PRO A 476 9.69 -15.60 -24.76
N GLU A 477 9.46 -16.26 -25.89
CA GLU A 477 9.44 -17.72 -25.99
C GLU A 477 10.89 -18.26 -26.10
N ASN A 478 11.32 -19.05 -25.12
CA ASN A 478 12.66 -19.65 -25.05
C ASN A 478 12.66 -20.90 -24.15
N ALA A 479 13.79 -21.59 -24.03
CA ALA A 479 13.91 -22.84 -23.26
C ALA A 479 13.46 -22.75 -21.78
N THR A 480 13.52 -21.56 -21.17
CA THR A 480 13.02 -21.34 -19.81
C THR A 480 11.51 -21.14 -19.82
N THR A 481 11.01 -20.22 -20.64
CA THR A 481 9.57 -19.85 -20.67
C THR A 481 8.69 -20.93 -21.29
N SER A 482 9.21 -21.81 -22.16
CA SER A 482 8.47 -22.94 -22.73
C SER A 482 7.98 -23.95 -21.69
N LYS A 483 8.47 -23.90 -20.44
CA LYS A 483 8.00 -24.74 -19.33
C LYS A 483 6.70 -24.19 -18.69
N HIS A 484 6.40 -22.92 -18.93
CA HIS A 484 5.26 -22.21 -18.39
C HIS A 484 4.10 -22.22 -19.37
N LYS A 485 2.90 -21.99 -18.85
CA LYS A 485 1.71 -21.83 -19.70
C LYS A 485 1.77 -20.49 -20.41
N LYS A 486 1.20 -20.39 -21.61
CA LYS A 486 1.19 -19.14 -22.39
C LYS A 486 0.51 -18.00 -21.63
N GLU A 487 -0.51 -18.34 -20.85
CA GLU A 487 -1.29 -17.47 -19.97
C GLU A 487 -0.45 -16.86 -18.83
N GLU A 488 0.66 -17.50 -18.44
CA GLU A 488 1.57 -17.02 -17.40
C GLU A 488 2.57 -15.99 -17.95
N LEU A 489 2.79 -15.96 -19.27
CA LEU A 489 3.84 -15.17 -19.92
C LEU A 489 3.44 -13.71 -20.22
N SER A 490 2.24 -13.29 -19.81
CA SER A 490 1.79 -11.89 -19.94
C SER A 490 1.65 -11.28 -18.55
N LEU A 491 2.52 -10.34 -18.22
CA LEU A 491 2.61 -9.74 -16.88
C LEU A 491 2.14 -8.28 -16.93
N ALA A 492 1.25 -7.88 -16.02
CA ALA A 492 0.82 -6.48 -15.95
C ALA A 492 2.00 -5.55 -15.58
N ASN A 493 2.11 -4.45 -16.30
CA ASN A 493 3.06 -3.38 -16.02
C ASN A 493 2.52 -2.47 -14.93
N ASN A 494 3.40 -1.91 -14.11
CA ASN A 494 3.01 -0.97 -13.06
C ASN A 494 2.79 0.43 -13.64
N GLY A 495 2.25 1.31 -12.82
CA GLY A 495 2.01 2.71 -13.14
C GLY A 495 1.35 3.41 -11.98
N TRP A 496 0.71 4.53 -12.27
CA TRP A 496 -0.10 5.26 -11.30
C TRP A 496 -1.45 5.66 -11.89
N VAL A 497 -2.40 5.94 -11.01
CA VAL A 497 -3.77 6.32 -11.36
C VAL A 497 -4.04 7.68 -10.77
N TRP A 498 -4.61 8.58 -11.59
CA TRP A 498 -4.95 9.93 -11.14
C TRP A 498 -5.99 9.87 -10.00
N ALA A 499 -5.68 10.50 -8.86
CA ALA A 499 -6.55 10.49 -7.66
C ALA A 499 -6.96 9.08 -7.19
N GLY A 500 -6.13 8.06 -7.44
CA GLY A 500 -6.38 6.70 -7.00
C GLY A 500 -6.32 6.54 -5.48
N ASN A 501 -7.12 5.62 -4.95
CA ASN A 501 -7.05 5.25 -3.54
C ASN A 501 -5.81 4.37 -3.29
N ALA A 502 -4.84 4.90 -2.54
CA ALA A 502 -3.59 4.22 -2.18
C ALA A 502 -3.77 2.86 -1.47
N LEU A 503 -4.93 2.60 -0.86
CA LEU A 503 -5.20 1.33 -0.18
C LEU A 503 -5.65 0.22 -1.13
N ILE A 504 -6.09 0.57 -2.35
CA ILE A 504 -6.59 -0.40 -3.32
C ILE A 504 -5.44 -0.77 -4.25
N ASP A 505 -5.14 -2.06 -4.34
CA ASP A 505 -4.23 -2.55 -5.35
C ASP A 505 -4.85 -2.37 -6.74
N ASN A 506 -4.26 -1.48 -7.53
CA ASN A 506 -4.70 -1.16 -8.89
C ASN A 506 -4.81 -2.40 -9.79
N ALA A 507 -3.99 -3.45 -9.58
CA ALA A 507 -4.04 -4.69 -10.33
C ALA A 507 -4.86 -5.80 -9.63
N GLY A 508 -5.40 -5.52 -8.44
CA GLY A 508 -6.22 -6.42 -7.66
C GLY A 508 -7.63 -6.61 -8.24
N PRO A 509 -8.39 -7.61 -7.72
CA PRO A 509 -9.69 -7.98 -8.26
C PRO A 509 -10.78 -6.91 -8.06
N ASP A 510 -10.60 -6.01 -7.09
CA ASP A 510 -11.55 -4.94 -6.77
C ASP A 510 -11.35 -3.70 -7.65
N SER A 511 -10.30 -3.68 -8.47
CA SER A 511 -9.94 -2.58 -9.35
C SER A 511 -10.19 -2.91 -10.82
N ARG A 512 -10.62 -1.91 -11.60
CA ARG A 512 -10.86 -2.02 -13.05
C ARG A 512 -9.99 -1.09 -13.89
N VAL A 513 -9.04 -0.39 -13.28
CA VAL A 513 -8.23 0.66 -13.90
C VAL A 513 -7.45 0.17 -15.14
N TYR A 514 -7.01 -1.10 -15.15
CA TYR A 514 -6.34 -1.71 -16.31
C TYR A 514 -7.28 -1.90 -17.49
N LEU A 515 -8.53 -2.34 -17.25
CA LEU A 515 -9.52 -2.49 -18.29
C LEU A 515 -9.98 -1.12 -18.80
N ARG A 516 -10.25 -0.19 -17.88
CA ARG A 516 -10.68 1.19 -18.15
C ARG A 516 -9.63 2.07 -18.83
N ARG A 517 -8.39 1.60 -18.93
CA ARG A 517 -7.24 2.36 -19.45
C ARG A 517 -6.93 3.64 -18.64
N GLU A 518 -7.17 3.59 -17.33
CA GLU A 518 -6.94 4.70 -16.38
C GLU A 518 -5.50 4.70 -15.83
N VAL A 519 -4.72 3.65 -16.08
CA VAL A 519 -3.33 3.54 -15.62
C VAL A 519 -2.42 4.35 -16.53
N ILE A 520 -1.70 5.31 -15.97
CA ILE A 520 -0.54 5.92 -16.62
C ILE A 520 0.61 4.94 -16.43
N VAL A 521 0.84 4.11 -17.45
CA VAL A 521 1.69 2.93 -17.37
C VAL A 521 3.17 3.27 -17.53
N TRP A 522 4.00 2.57 -16.77
CA TRP A 522 5.44 2.48 -16.99
C TRP A 522 5.72 1.19 -17.75
N GLY A 523 5.74 1.29 -19.08
CA GLY A 523 5.87 0.11 -19.96
C GLY A 523 7.18 -0.65 -19.80
N ASP A 524 8.18 -0.05 -19.17
CA ASP A 524 9.47 -0.67 -18.85
C ASP A 524 9.47 -1.43 -17.52
N CYS A 525 8.41 -1.35 -16.71
CA CYS A 525 8.34 -1.85 -15.35
C CYS A 525 7.16 -2.81 -15.14
N VAL A 526 7.45 -4.08 -14.86
CA VAL A 526 6.46 -5.12 -14.50
C VAL A 526 6.06 -4.98 -13.04
N LYS A 527 4.75 -4.95 -12.75
CA LYS A 527 4.21 -4.87 -11.39
C LYS A 527 4.41 -6.18 -10.65
N LEU A 528 4.91 -6.09 -9.42
CA LEU A 528 5.18 -7.24 -8.55
C LEU A 528 3.95 -7.63 -7.75
N ARG A 529 3.57 -8.91 -7.80
CA ARG A 529 2.41 -9.49 -7.12
C ARG A 529 2.84 -10.20 -5.85
N TYR A 530 2.70 -9.55 -4.69
CA TYR A 530 3.04 -10.16 -3.40
C TYR A 530 1.93 -11.08 -2.83
N GLY A 531 0.67 -10.86 -3.24
CA GLY A 531 -0.49 -11.54 -2.67
C GLY A 531 -0.81 -11.07 -1.24
N SER A 532 -1.47 -11.90 -0.45
CA SER A 532 -1.80 -11.65 0.96
C SER A 532 -0.62 -11.92 1.91
N GLY A 533 0.35 -12.70 1.47
CA GLY A 533 1.55 -13.03 2.24
C GLY A 533 2.52 -13.94 1.47
N PRO A 534 3.60 -14.40 2.13
CA PRO A 534 4.68 -15.13 1.47
C PRO A 534 4.28 -16.39 0.72
N LYS A 535 3.17 -17.04 1.10
CA LYS A 535 2.70 -18.28 0.44
C LYS A 535 2.20 -18.03 -0.99
N ASP A 536 1.71 -16.83 -1.28
CA ASP A 536 1.13 -16.52 -2.58
C ASP A 536 2.19 -16.26 -3.65
N SER A 537 3.38 -15.80 -3.26
CA SER A 537 4.52 -15.55 -4.16
C SER A 537 5.87 -15.82 -3.45
N PRO A 538 6.19 -17.08 -3.10
CA PRO A 538 7.31 -17.38 -2.19
C PRO A 538 8.67 -16.88 -2.67
N PHE A 539 8.98 -17.04 -3.96
CA PHE A 539 10.22 -16.55 -4.56
C PHE A 539 10.35 -15.04 -4.41
N LEU A 540 9.31 -14.28 -4.77
CA LEU A 540 9.31 -12.82 -4.72
C LEU A 540 9.57 -12.30 -3.30
N TRP A 541 8.92 -12.87 -2.30
CA TRP A 541 9.10 -12.46 -0.90
C TRP A 541 10.52 -12.72 -0.40
N ASP A 542 11.09 -13.89 -0.69
CA ASP A 542 12.47 -14.22 -0.33
C ASP A 542 13.47 -13.31 -1.06
N TYR A 543 13.28 -13.11 -2.36
CA TYR A 543 14.14 -12.29 -3.20
C TYR A 543 14.15 -10.81 -2.74
N MET A 544 12.98 -10.23 -2.47
CA MET A 544 12.87 -8.84 -1.98
C MET A 544 13.34 -8.69 -0.53
N THR A 545 13.19 -9.72 0.30
CA THR A 545 13.79 -9.75 1.65
C THR A 545 15.31 -9.72 1.57
N LYS A 546 15.92 -10.51 0.67
CA LYS A 546 17.37 -10.48 0.42
C LYS A 546 17.83 -9.12 -0.09
N TYR A 547 17.08 -8.51 -1.00
CA TYR A 547 17.36 -7.18 -1.52
C TYR A 547 17.39 -6.12 -0.39
N ALA A 548 16.34 -6.07 0.44
CA ALA A 548 16.28 -5.13 1.54
C ALA A 548 17.40 -5.34 2.57
N ARG A 549 17.69 -6.60 2.93
CA ARG A 549 18.80 -6.94 3.85
C ARG A 549 20.16 -6.55 3.26
N MET A 550 20.35 -6.75 1.96
CA MET A 550 21.58 -6.34 1.26
C MET A 550 21.76 -4.83 1.34
N LEU A 551 20.73 -4.04 1.02
CA LEU A 551 20.81 -2.57 1.11
C LEU A 551 21.06 -2.10 2.55
N ALA A 552 20.37 -2.67 3.54
CA ALA A 552 20.47 -2.25 4.95
C ALA A 552 21.87 -2.46 5.55
N LYS A 553 22.66 -3.40 4.99
CA LYS A 553 24.07 -3.58 5.35
C LYS A 553 24.89 -2.31 5.08
N TYR A 554 24.62 -1.65 3.95
CA TYR A 554 25.42 -0.53 3.43
C TYR A 554 24.86 0.84 3.80
N PHE A 555 23.56 1.03 3.69
CA PHE A 555 22.95 2.35 3.78
C PHE A 555 22.40 2.63 5.17
N ALA A 556 22.56 3.87 5.64
CA ALA A 556 22.00 4.35 6.91
C ALA A 556 20.47 4.48 6.86
N GLY A 557 19.89 4.56 5.67
CA GLY A 557 18.45 4.63 5.49
C GLY A 557 17.94 4.23 4.11
N PHE A 558 16.62 4.13 4.00
CA PHE A 558 15.88 3.93 2.75
C PHE A 558 14.95 5.10 2.41
N ARG A 559 14.89 5.45 1.13
CA ARG A 559 13.79 6.18 0.52
C ARG A 559 12.86 5.16 -0.13
N ILE A 560 11.60 5.09 0.30
CA ILE A 560 10.61 4.20 -0.32
C ILE A 560 9.98 4.95 -1.48
N ASP A 561 10.35 4.53 -2.70
CA ASP A 561 9.75 5.02 -3.93
C ASP A 561 8.27 4.62 -4.01
N ASN A 562 7.42 5.60 -4.35
CA ASN A 562 5.99 5.39 -4.55
C ASN A 562 5.35 4.47 -3.46
N CYS A 563 5.54 4.87 -2.20
CA CYS A 563 5.14 4.10 -1.02
C CYS A 563 3.63 3.85 -0.98
N HIS A 564 2.85 4.81 -1.49
CA HIS A 564 1.38 4.70 -1.57
C HIS A 564 0.90 3.60 -2.52
N SER A 565 1.73 3.13 -3.45
CA SER A 565 1.41 1.99 -4.33
C SER A 565 1.97 0.65 -3.82
N THR A 566 2.60 0.64 -2.64
CA THR A 566 3.16 -0.56 -2.01
C THR A 566 2.22 -1.06 -0.91
N PRO A 567 1.74 -2.32 -0.95
CA PRO A 567 0.86 -2.84 0.09
C PRO A 567 1.50 -2.75 1.49
N LEU A 568 0.74 -2.28 2.48
CA LEU A 568 1.23 -2.03 3.84
C LEU A 568 1.93 -3.25 4.45
N HIS A 569 1.33 -4.44 4.34
CA HIS A 569 1.88 -5.67 4.91
C HIS A 569 3.21 -6.10 4.26
N VAL A 570 3.45 -5.73 2.99
CA VAL A 570 4.73 -5.96 2.30
C VAL A 570 5.78 -5.00 2.84
N ALA A 571 5.47 -3.70 2.89
CA ALA A 571 6.38 -2.70 3.40
C ALA A 571 6.72 -2.92 4.88
N GLU A 572 5.76 -3.34 5.71
CA GLU A 572 5.98 -3.73 7.11
C GLU A 572 7.03 -4.83 7.23
N HIS A 573 6.84 -5.94 6.49
CA HIS A 573 7.79 -7.05 6.50
C HIS A 573 9.17 -6.63 6.00
N ILE A 574 9.25 -5.94 4.87
CA ILE A 574 10.51 -5.52 4.27
C ILE A 574 11.31 -4.60 5.18
N LEU A 575 10.65 -3.60 5.80
CA LEU A 575 11.31 -2.69 6.73
C LEU A 575 11.71 -3.38 8.03
N ASP A 576 10.90 -4.31 8.53
CA ASP A 576 11.26 -5.11 9.70
C ASP A 576 12.48 -6.00 9.42
N GLU A 577 12.57 -6.61 8.24
CA GLU A 577 13.73 -7.40 7.79
C GLU A 577 14.99 -6.52 7.61
N ALA A 578 14.82 -5.29 7.11
CA ALA A 578 15.91 -4.32 7.02
C ALA A 578 16.39 -3.85 8.40
N ARG A 579 15.47 -3.56 9.33
CA ARG A 579 15.78 -3.15 10.71
C ARG A 579 16.46 -4.25 11.52
N ARG A 580 16.26 -5.52 11.19
CA ARG A 580 17.04 -6.63 11.78
C ARG A 580 18.52 -6.57 11.41
N VAL A 581 18.85 -6.02 10.23
CA VAL A 581 20.25 -5.80 9.81
C VAL A 581 20.77 -4.48 10.37
N ARG A 582 19.95 -3.43 10.34
CA ARG A 582 20.29 -2.10 10.84
C ARG A 582 19.15 -1.54 11.71
N PRO A 583 19.21 -1.70 13.06
CA PRO A 583 18.12 -1.28 13.95
C PRO A 583 17.75 0.20 13.85
N ASP A 584 18.74 1.09 13.69
CA ASP A 584 18.55 2.54 13.54
C ASP A 584 18.41 2.98 12.07
N LEU A 585 17.76 2.17 11.24
CA LEU A 585 17.49 2.50 9.84
C LEU A 585 16.59 3.73 9.73
N TYR A 586 17.08 4.79 9.09
CA TYR A 586 16.27 5.94 8.72
C TYR A 586 15.37 5.60 7.53
N VAL A 587 14.08 5.88 7.62
CA VAL A 587 13.14 5.58 6.54
C VAL A 587 12.37 6.83 6.16
N VAL A 588 12.48 7.22 4.89
CA VAL A 588 11.70 8.32 4.31
C VAL A 588 10.83 7.77 3.19
N ALA A 589 9.62 8.31 3.01
CA ALA A 589 8.72 7.85 1.97
C ALA A 589 8.20 9.00 1.11
N GLU A 590 8.10 8.71 -0.19
CA GLU A 590 7.26 9.45 -1.11
C GLU A 590 5.81 8.94 -0.97
N LEU A 591 4.99 9.69 -0.23
CA LEU A 591 3.62 9.32 0.12
C LEU A 591 2.65 10.46 -0.19
N PHE A 592 1.71 10.20 -1.09
CA PHE A 592 0.63 11.11 -1.48
C PHE A 592 -0.72 10.45 -1.23
N SER A 593 -1.13 10.33 0.03
CA SER A 593 -2.32 9.55 0.40
C SER A 593 -3.65 10.34 0.36
N GLY A 594 -3.62 11.57 -0.17
CA GLY A 594 -4.80 12.43 -0.34
C GLY A 594 -5.35 13.07 0.95
N SER A 595 -4.92 12.60 2.13
CA SER A 595 -5.32 13.15 3.45
C SER A 595 -4.23 12.93 4.50
N GLU A 596 -4.20 13.74 5.56
CA GLU A 596 -3.20 13.61 6.62
C GLU A 596 -3.46 12.36 7.48
N GLU A 597 -4.73 12.02 7.69
CA GLU A 597 -5.17 10.83 8.41
C GLU A 597 -4.64 9.55 7.76
N MET A 598 -4.67 9.49 6.43
CA MET A 598 -4.12 8.38 5.67
C MET A 598 -2.59 8.33 5.74
N ASP A 599 -1.91 9.49 5.73
CA ASP A 599 -0.46 9.56 5.95
C ASP A 599 -0.09 8.93 7.31
N TYR A 600 -0.85 9.24 8.36
CA TYR A 600 -0.63 8.64 9.69
C TYR A 600 -0.79 7.13 9.70
N VAL A 601 -1.70 6.54 8.90
CA VAL A 601 -1.85 5.08 8.80
C VAL A 601 -0.58 4.42 8.31
N PHE A 602 0.07 4.99 7.30
CA PHE A 602 1.34 4.48 6.77
C PHE A 602 2.49 4.73 7.75
N VAL A 603 2.61 5.95 8.25
CA VAL A 603 3.70 6.36 9.14
C VAL A 603 3.76 5.47 10.38
N LYS A 604 2.63 5.32 11.08
CA LYS A 604 2.56 4.57 12.35
C LYS A 604 2.79 3.07 12.22
N ARG A 605 2.48 2.51 11.06
CA ARG A 605 2.62 1.07 10.81
C ARG A 605 4.02 0.71 10.32
N LEU A 606 4.54 1.53 9.42
CA LEU A 606 5.84 1.33 8.78
C LEU A 606 6.98 1.88 9.63
N GLY A 607 6.70 2.77 10.59
CA GLY A 607 7.72 3.48 11.38
C GLY A 607 8.50 4.45 10.50
N LEU A 608 7.80 5.19 9.63
CA LEU A 608 8.45 6.17 8.75
C LEU A 608 9.04 7.29 9.60
N SER A 609 10.32 7.57 9.39
CA SER A 609 11.03 8.65 10.09
C SER A 609 10.69 10.01 9.52
N SER A 610 10.41 10.09 8.21
CA SER A 610 10.05 11.34 7.51
C SER A 610 9.13 11.08 6.32
N LEU A 611 8.38 12.11 5.92
CA LEU A 611 7.69 12.16 4.62
C LEU A 611 8.32 13.22 3.72
N ILE A 612 8.46 12.91 2.43
CA ILE A 612 8.93 13.87 1.44
C ILE A 612 7.86 14.94 1.22
N ARG A 613 8.30 16.19 1.20
CA ARG A 613 7.49 17.36 0.86
C ARG A 613 8.26 18.20 -0.15
N GLU A 614 7.59 18.71 -1.17
CA GLU A 614 8.25 19.36 -2.32
C GLU A 614 7.90 20.84 -2.39
N ALA A 615 8.89 21.72 -2.29
CA ALA A 615 8.69 23.16 -2.42
C ALA A 615 8.29 23.55 -3.86
N MET A 616 8.84 22.86 -4.87
CA MET A 616 8.53 23.11 -6.28
C MET A 616 7.07 22.88 -6.64
N GLN A 617 6.26 22.19 -5.82
CA GLN A 617 4.83 22.03 -6.10
C GLN A 617 4.01 23.30 -5.82
N ALA A 618 4.59 24.30 -5.14
CA ALA A 618 3.92 25.58 -4.94
C ALA A 618 3.68 26.29 -6.28
N TRP A 619 2.42 26.62 -6.57
CA TRP A 619 2.02 27.37 -7.77
C TRP A 619 2.07 28.89 -7.59
N SER A 620 2.32 29.37 -6.37
CA SER A 620 2.41 30.80 -6.05
C SER A 620 3.28 31.05 -4.82
N THR A 621 3.71 32.30 -4.61
CA THR A 621 4.45 32.71 -3.41
C THR A 621 3.65 32.51 -2.13
N GLY A 622 2.33 32.73 -2.16
CA GLY A 622 1.44 32.47 -1.03
C GLY A 622 1.40 30.99 -0.67
N GLU A 623 1.40 30.11 -1.67
CA GLU A 623 1.43 28.66 -1.45
C GLU A 623 2.77 28.18 -0.90
N LEU A 624 3.88 28.71 -1.42
CA LEU A 624 5.20 28.41 -0.86
C LEU A 624 5.31 28.86 0.61
N SER A 625 4.81 30.06 0.92
CA SER A 625 4.73 30.57 2.30
C SER A 625 3.93 29.64 3.21
N ARG A 626 2.78 29.12 2.72
CA ARG A 626 1.96 28.15 3.45
C ARG A 626 2.72 26.84 3.74
N LEU A 627 3.45 26.31 2.76
CA LEU A 627 4.26 25.09 2.92
C LEU A 627 5.42 25.31 3.91
N VAL A 628 6.17 26.40 3.76
CA VAL A 628 7.27 26.76 4.67
C VAL A 628 6.74 26.98 6.09
N HIS A 629 5.61 27.68 6.25
CA HIS A 629 5.00 27.89 7.57
C HIS A 629 4.60 26.58 8.24
N ARG A 630 4.01 25.65 7.50
CA ARG A 630 3.63 24.32 8.00
C ARG A 630 4.83 23.52 8.50
N HIS A 631 5.97 23.62 7.82
CA HIS A 631 7.18 22.84 8.13
C HIS A 631 8.25 23.62 8.93
N GLY A 632 8.04 24.91 9.19
CA GLY A 632 8.98 25.78 9.92
C GLY A 632 8.96 25.59 11.44
N GLY A 633 7.96 24.91 11.99
CA GLY A 633 7.87 24.56 13.41
C GLY A 633 6.82 25.35 14.18
N ARG A 634 7.03 25.49 15.49
CA ARG A 634 6.05 26.12 16.39
C ARG A 634 6.14 27.65 16.33
N PRO A 635 5.01 28.38 16.47
CA PRO A 635 5.02 29.83 16.57
C PRO A 635 5.94 30.36 17.68
N ILE A 636 6.55 31.52 17.44
CA ILE A 636 7.36 32.23 18.44
C ILE A 636 6.48 32.56 19.66
N GLY A 637 6.96 32.25 20.86
CA GLY A 637 6.21 32.47 22.11
C GLY A 637 5.14 31.42 22.43
N SER A 638 5.20 30.25 21.80
CA SER A 638 4.31 29.13 22.13
C SER A 638 4.41 28.73 23.61
N PHE A 639 3.26 28.44 24.24
CA PHE A 639 3.23 27.92 25.61
C PHE A 639 3.92 26.57 25.71
N GLU A 640 4.86 26.41 26.64
CA GLU A 640 5.40 25.10 27.00
C GLU A 640 4.46 24.41 27.97
N VAL A 641 4.10 23.16 27.65
CA VAL A 641 3.47 22.27 28.62
C VAL A 641 4.61 21.72 29.48
N ASP A 642 4.53 21.90 30.81
CA ASP A 642 5.54 21.42 31.76
C ASP A 642 6.03 20.01 31.39
N GLU A 643 7.29 19.92 30.93
CA GLU A 643 7.87 18.68 30.41
C GLU A 643 8.21 17.67 31.52
N LEU A 644 8.11 18.08 32.79
CA LEU A 644 8.48 17.29 33.96
C LEU A 644 7.22 17.02 34.78
N SER A 645 6.64 15.82 34.69
CA SER A 645 5.41 15.51 35.43
C SER A 645 5.65 15.27 36.93
N ARG A 646 6.89 15.03 37.35
CA ARG A 646 7.43 15.05 38.74
C ARG A 646 8.88 14.57 38.68
N ALA A 647 9.78 15.13 39.49
CA ALA A 647 11.00 14.43 39.89
C ALA A 647 10.66 13.76 41.22
N ASP A 648 10.29 12.48 41.23
CA ASP A 648 9.96 11.81 42.49
C ASP A 648 11.22 11.76 43.38
N PRO A 649 11.22 12.41 44.57
CA PRO A 649 12.25 12.17 45.55
C PRO A 649 11.89 10.84 46.23
N LYS A 650 12.49 9.75 45.73
CA LYS A 650 12.46 8.37 46.27
C LYS A 650 11.20 7.57 45.92
N SER A 651 11.38 6.50 45.14
CA SER A 651 10.44 5.38 45.09
C SER A 651 10.33 4.72 46.48
N PRO A 652 9.15 4.61 47.11
CA PRO A 652 8.94 3.76 48.26
C PRO A 652 8.58 2.35 47.77
N ALA A 653 9.56 1.66 47.19
CA ALA A 653 9.40 0.26 46.78
C ALA A 653 10.59 -0.56 47.30
N SER A 654 10.75 -0.59 48.62
CA SER A 654 11.51 -1.62 49.32
C SER A 654 10.61 -2.18 50.43
N PRO A 655 10.54 -3.50 50.64
CA PRO A 655 9.85 -4.06 51.80
C PRO A 655 10.52 -3.54 53.07
N PRO A 656 9.81 -3.46 54.22
CA PRO A 656 10.43 -3.04 55.48
C PRO A 656 11.57 -4.00 55.84
N ARG A 657 12.81 -3.53 55.76
CA ARG A 657 14.00 -4.26 56.22
C ARG A 657 14.03 -4.27 57.75
N SER A 658 14.28 -5.44 58.31
CA SER A 658 14.54 -5.65 59.74
C SER A 658 15.75 -4.84 60.21
N PRO A 659 15.77 -4.30 61.44
CA PRO A 659 16.88 -3.49 61.93
C PRO A 659 18.05 -4.40 62.32
N GLY A 660 19.15 -4.39 61.54
CA GLY A 660 20.35 -5.14 61.93
C GLY A 660 21.48 -5.35 60.93
N GLU A 661 21.39 -4.98 59.65
CA GLU A 661 22.48 -5.25 58.68
C GLU A 661 23.32 -4.02 58.32
N THR A 662 24.62 -4.15 58.58
CA THR A 662 25.68 -3.17 58.28
C THR A 662 25.95 -3.05 56.78
N THR A 663 26.17 -1.81 56.37
CA THR A 663 26.29 -1.28 55.00
C THR A 663 27.45 -1.86 54.19
N ASN A 664 27.13 -2.39 53.00
CA ASN A 664 27.97 -2.37 51.81
C ASN A 664 27.05 -2.35 50.59
N ASP A 665 26.43 -1.21 50.30
CA ASP A 665 25.57 -1.07 49.13
C ASP A 665 26.11 0.03 48.21
N HIS A 666 26.68 -0.41 47.08
CA HIS A 666 27.12 0.42 45.96
C HIS A 666 25.92 0.88 45.10
N SER A 667 24.79 1.23 45.71
CA SER A 667 23.57 1.59 44.96
C SER A 667 23.78 2.91 44.18
N GLN A 668 23.86 2.80 42.86
CA GLN A 668 23.78 3.92 41.92
C GLN A 668 22.43 4.64 42.11
N SER A 669 22.44 5.92 42.46
CA SER A 669 21.22 6.73 42.51
C SER A 669 20.80 7.11 41.07
N SER A 670 19.76 6.48 40.53
CA SER A 670 19.13 6.90 39.26
C SER A 670 18.11 8.01 39.53
N ARG A 671 18.09 9.05 38.69
CA ARG A 671 17.04 10.08 38.70
C ARG A 671 16.13 9.82 37.51
N GLU A 672 14.87 9.49 37.76
CA GLU A 672 13.87 9.35 36.69
C GLU A 672 13.41 10.74 36.24
N ILE A 673 13.42 10.95 34.93
CA ILE A 673 12.90 12.16 34.29
C ILE A 673 11.63 11.72 33.54
N VAL A 674 10.47 11.99 34.12
CA VAL A 674 9.18 11.64 33.52
C VAL A 674 8.72 12.77 32.60
N ARG A 675 8.65 12.47 31.30
CA ARG A 675 8.23 13.34 30.20
C ARG A 675 6.82 12.99 29.76
N LYS A 676 6.01 14.01 29.45
CA LYS A 676 4.73 13.81 28.74
C LYS A 676 4.98 13.66 27.25
N ILE A 677 4.30 12.71 26.62
CA ILE A 677 4.31 12.56 25.16
C ILE A 677 3.52 13.72 24.55
N LYS A 678 4.16 14.49 23.66
CA LYS A 678 3.56 15.63 22.98
C LYS A 678 3.02 15.18 21.61
N PRO A 679 1.84 15.66 21.18
CA PRO A 679 1.43 15.53 19.80
C PRO A 679 2.46 16.22 18.90
N VAL A 680 2.95 15.51 17.90
CA VAL A 680 3.86 16.05 16.90
C VAL A 680 3.33 15.72 15.51
N PRO A 681 3.43 16.63 14.54
CA PRO A 681 3.17 16.26 13.16
C PRO A 681 4.25 15.26 12.70
N VAL A 682 3.94 14.51 11.65
CA VAL A 682 4.93 13.67 10.98
C VAL A 682 6.09 14.54 10.50
N HIS A 683 7.32 14.11 10.78
CA HIS A 683 8.51 14.83 10.36
C HIS A 683 8.56 14.96 8.83
N ALA A 684 8.88 16.15 8.34
CA ALA A 684 8.94 16.43 6.91
C ALA A 684 10.40 16.50 6.45
N LEU A 685 10.75 15.72 5.43
CA LEU A 685 11.94 15.99 4.63
C LEU A 685 11.53 16.96 3.52
N PHE A 686 11.75 18.25 3.78
CA PHE A 686 11.31 19.31 2.87
C PHE A 686 12.38 19.56 1.80
N MET A 687 12.11 19.08 0.60
CA MET A 687 12.99 19.18 -0.57
C MET A 687 12.72 20.49 -1.29
N ASP A 688 13.76 21.30 -1.47
CA ASP A 688 13.69 22.52 -2.29
C ASP A 688 13.36 22.18 -3.75
N CYS A 689 13.98 21.14 -4.29
CA CYS A 689 13.72 20.55 -5.60
C CYS A 689 14.05 19.06 -5.58
N THR A 690 13.09 18.20 -5.93
CA THR A 690 13.35 16.76 -6.09
C THR A 690 13.96 16.45 -7.46
N HIS A 691 14.40 15.21 -7.66
CA HIS A 691 14.91 14.74 -8.95
C HIS A 691 13.81 14.56 -10.01
N ASP A 692 12.52 14.60 -9.62
CA ASP A 692 11.37 14.49 -10.52
C ASP A 692 10.71 15.85 -10.81
N ASN A 693 11.14 16.90 -10.12
CA ASN A 693 10.61 18.24 -10.35
C ASN A 693 11.20 18.87 -11.61
N GLU A 694 10.35 19.61 -12.33
CA GLU A 694 10.83 20.65 -13.23
C GLU A 694 11.74 21.61 -12.46
N THR A 695 12.86 21.99 -13.09
CA THR A 695 13.80 22.89 -12.45
C THR A 695 13.20 24.28 -12.23
N PRO A 696 13.72 25.08 -11.28
CA PRO A 696 13.31 26.47 -11.12
C PRO A 696 13.35 27.30 -12.40
N VAL A 697 14.25 26.98 -13.35
CA VAL A 697 14.37 27.68 -14.63
C VAL A 697 13.23 27.33 -15.60
N GLN A 698 12.70 26.10 -15.50
CA GLN A 698 11.56 25.66 -16.32
C GLN A 698 10.25 26.19 -15.74
N LYS A 699 10.10 26.17 -14.40
CA LYS A 699 8.87 26.53 -13.70
C LYS A 699 8.75 28.02 -13.35
N ALA A 700 9.87 28.72 -13.19
CA ALA A 700 9.94 30.13 -12.76
C ALA A 700 11.11 30.88 -13.43
N ILE A 701 11.24 32.18 -13.15
CA ILE A 701 12.34 33.02 -13.68
C ILE A 701 13.64 32.73 -12.92
N TYR A 702 14.79 32.73 -13.61
CA TYR A 702 16.14 32.39 -13.13
C TYR A 702 16.53 32.96 -11.75
N GLU A 703 16.04 34.15 -11.40
CA GLU A 703 16.34 34.85 -10.13
C GLU A 703 15.69 34.19 -8.89
N SER A 704 14.70 33.31 -9.08
CA SER A 704 14.00 32.59 -7.98
C SER A 704 14.84 31.51 -7.29
N ARG A 705 16.02 31.15 -7.85
CA ARG A 705 16.90 30.12 -7.29
C ARG A 705 17.51 30.49 -5.93
N CYS A 706 17.74 31.78 -5.69
CA CYS A 706 18.33 32.31 -4.46
C CYS A 706 17.31 32.44 -3.29
N PRO A 707 16.07 32.94 -3.49
CA PRO A 707 15.08 33.03 -2.42
C PRO A 707 14.33 31.72 -2.10
N MET A 708 14.42 30.67 -2.92
CA MET A 708 13.78 29.37 -2.64
C MET A 708 14.61 28.42 -1.77
N GLN A 709 15.91 28.70 -1.57
CA GLN A 709 16.69 28.02 -0.54
C GLN A 709 16.55 28.81 0.77
N PRO A 710 15.99 28.23 1.85
CA PRO A 710 16.09 28.85 3.16
C PRO A 710 17.59 28.90 3.53
N TRP A 711 18.06 30.11 3.85
CA TRP A 711 19.43 30.44 4.23
C TRP A 711 19.93 29.65 5.44
#